data_AF-A0AAV2SDK6-F1
#
_entry.id   AF-A0AAV2SDK6-F1
#
_cell.length_a   1.000
_cell.length_b   1.000
_cell.length_c   1.000
_cell.angle_alpha   90.00
_cell.angle_beta   90.00
_cell.angle_gamma   90.00
#
_symmetry.space_group_name_H-M   'P 1'
#
loop_
_entity.id
_entity.type
_entity.pdbx_description
1 polymer ?
#
loop_
_entity_poly.entity_id
_entity_poly.type
_entity_poly.pdbx_seq_one_letter_code
_entity_poly.pdbx_strand_id
1 'polypeptide(L)'
;QMSDMMEGNQYNIYFDDFHKLWISNRKEFSKVLLDQLASCNNPYLHVLQSMKRYQGLKKPMPENEVSEFLKTFQIFKNQKNDPKKFQEYGDENILNSLLDIIPGIKNNGIQILFVKFFCTIYMNSKVKLRFEAIIMKSIVSKKDKDAYDLISTLKLQKVTDSEDRIRFESIIRNMIASQKYKAAFKLISSLKLHKLFERDDLLIPFFLKYNKVNMVENFIDDSPTHQKEFLTVLDNLVGNKRYFNHLMLKYNVRNKSILKAKPEYFSKIATRLLQKYDLDMSHCPYIFNRKMWGRLHFTFKRYYKEKSIQQSSFFSILLDDVKDNTEMQILMIKFFCKYHDMKAALHFTKMYQLPLERLPNNVKKEYIKYSPEELENIMILGDNGIEEVIENWDYTNPDYYSLQLAKNDVILVNTVDTFFSCMEKACKPTLVAVDAEWFSSFGLGETTKMCLLQLAFDNQAFLIDIIMLLPILDETHWLKLSNIFTNGNIRKIGFGIDGDIKVLKTINQTMIQNLVSVKNTLDLKDCWNQIMDQCPNDINKKGLSGMVFYCFGRPLNKREQISNWSARPLSVSKMKYAALDAQCLLDIYNYLEERCQALGLPDWKIKHLMVSRIGYYEDQISDMTEDNQFDTCFNELHELWISSRNEFDKVLMDQLQSCSNPCLLVLQCIKRCPGFNKLKKNNEVHEYLEMLHSFKQKTDDHTFQEYVDENILNALIEIIPNYKVYNLQILFAKAFGLVDTDIETRLRFEPVIKDFISQQQYKEACKLISVLKLHEHFESYKLLVPLYLKYNELIAVENFIDGSPKHQKEFLTVLDNFVGNIGHYEILVQEYKIENKIISETKTKSFRNLAMRLLKKYNLDISHCPHIQTKVRRSAGTKHPTP
;
A
#
# COMPACT_ATOMS: atom_id res chain seq x y z
N GLN A 1 55.91 -10.53 -51.94
CA GLN A 1 55.35 -10.98 -53.23
C GLN A 1 53.83 -10.82 -53.37
N MET A 2 53.02 -10.60 -52.30
CA MET A 2 51.63 -10.10 -52.44
C MET A 2 51.48 -8.58 -52.19
N SER A 3 52.53 -7.87 -51.77
CA SER A 3 52.53 -6.40 -51.66
C SER A 3 52.46 -5.71 -53.01
N ASP A 4 53.03 -6.33 -54.05
CA ASP A 4 53.29 -5.66 -55.33
C ASP A 4 52.14 -5.80 -56.34
N MET A 5 51.09 -6.57 -56.02
CA MET A 5 49.95 -6.75 -56.95
C MET A 5 48.78 -5.78 -56.75
N MET A 6 48.78 -4.90 -55.73
CA MET A 6 47.69 -3.91 -55.57
C MET A 6 48.14 -2.56 -54.96
N GLU A 7 49.39 -2.16 -55.13
CA GLU A 7 49.79 -0.75 -54.96
C GLU A 7 49.56 0.01 -56.28
N GLY A 8 48.30 0.26 -56.61
CA GLY A 8 47.94 0.98 -57.82
C GLY A 8 46.67 1.78 -57.64
N ASN A 9 46.64 2.99 -58.19
CA ASN A 9 45.49 3.89 -58.25
C ASN A 9 44.18 3.23 -58.73
N GLN A 10 44.24 2.04 -59.35
CA GLN A 10 43.07 1.25 -59.71
C GLN A 10 42.23 0.83 -58.48
N TYR A 11 42.83 0.37 -57.37
CA TYR A 11 42.04 -0.05 -56.19
C TYR A 11 41.32 1.11 -55.48
N ASN A 12 41.81 2.35 -55.65
CA ASN A 12 41.16 3.56 -55.11
C ASN A 12 39.89 3.91 -55.90
N ILE A 13 39.93 3.78 -57.23
CA ILE A 13 38.76 3.99 -58.10
C ILE A 13 37.68 2.94 -57.79
N TYR A 14 38.08 1.69 -57.57
CA TYR A 14 37.16 0.59 -57.24
C TYR A 14 36.43 0.72 -55.89
N PHE A 15 37.04 1.31 -54.85
CA PHE A 15 36.45 1.36 -53.50
C PHE A 15 35.39 2.49 -53.37
N ASP A 16 35.65 3.66 -53.98
CA ASP A 16 34.68 4.76 -54.02
C ASP A 16 33.47 4.41 -54.89
N ASP A 17 33.67 3.65 -55.96
CA ASP A 17 32.59 3.13 -56.80
C ASP A 17 31.79 2.02 -56.08
N PHE A 18 32.42 1.27 -55.17
CA PHE A 18 31.76 0.29 -54.30
C PHE A 18 30.79 0.95 -53.31
N HIS A 19 31.19 2.07 -52.70
CA HIS A 19 30.32 2.84 -51.80
C HIS A 19 29.13 3.42 -52.55
N LYS A 20 29.35 3.99 -53.75
CA LYS A 20 28.28 4.46 -54.63
C LYS A 20 27.35 3.31 -55.03
N LEU A 21 27.89 2.13 -55.35
CA LEU A 21 27.13 0.94 -55.71
C LEU A 21 26.30 0.41 -54.54
N TRP A 22 26.83 0.45 -53.30
CA TRP A 22 26.06 0.08 -52.12
C TRP A 22 24.88 1.02 -51.86
N ILE A 23 25.08 2.33 -52.07
CA ILE A 23 24.01 3.33 -51.92
C ILE A 23 22.95 3.14 -53.01
N SER A 24 23.34 2.86 -54.26
CA SER A 24 22.42 2.78 -55.40
C SER A 24 21.72 1.43 -55.56
N ASN A 25 22.42 0.30 -55.34
CA ASN A 25 21.84 -1.04 -55.49
C ASN A 25 22.55 -2.11 -54.63
N ARG A 26 22.01 -2.37 -53.43
CA ARG A 26 22.58 -3.32 -52.46
C ARG A 26 22.67 -4.78 -52.95
N LYS A 27 21.74 -5.24 -53.79
CA LYS A 27 21.77 -6.62 -54.32
C LYS A 27 22.90 -6.80 -55.33
N GLU A 28 23.13 -5.77 -56.14
CA GLU A 28 24.20 -5.75 -57.13
C GLU A 28 25.57 -5.59 -56.47
N PHE A 29 25.67 -4.74 -55.44
CA PHE A 29 26.83 -4.67 -54.55
C PHE A 29 27.22 -6.04 -54.01
N SER A 30 26.28 -6.80 -53.43
CA SER A 30 26.58 -8.11 -52.86
C SER A 30 27.03 -9.10 -53.93
N LYS A 31 26.44 -9.07 -55.13
CA LYS A 31 26.86 -9.93 -56.25
C LYS A 31 28.28 -9.61 -56.72
N VAL A 32 28.59 -8.34 -56.96
CA VAL A 32 29.93 -7.90 -57.39
C VAL A 32 30.98 -8.24 -56.33
N LEU A 33 30.65 -8.08 -55.04
CA LEU A 33 31.55 -8.44 -53.95
C LEU A 33 31.81 -9.96 -53.89
N LEU A 34 30.79 -10.79 -54.11
CA LEU A 34 30.97 -12.25 -54.17
C LEU A 34 31.89 -12.66 -55.33
N ASP A 35 31.71 -12.05 -56.51
CA ASP A 35 32.53 -12.33 -57.70
C ASP A 35 34.00 -11.89 -57.50
N GLN A 36 34.22 -10.76 -56.81
CA GLN A 36 35.56 -10.31 -56.43
C GLN A 36 36.21 -11.23 -55.40
N LEU A 37 35.49 -11.62 -54.35
CA LEU A 37 36.00 -12.58 -53.37
C LEU A 37 36.33 -13.94 -54.02
N ALA A 38 35.58 -14.35 -55.05
CA ALA A 38 35.81 -15.56 -55.81
C ALA A 38 37.09 -15.54 -56.67
N SER A 39 37.54 -14.36 -57.09
CA SER A 39 38.72 -14.14 -57.93
C SER A 39 39.99 -13.77 -57.14
N CYS A 40 39.87 -13.53 -55.83
CA CYS A 40 41.00 -13.21 -54.96
C CYS A 40 41.79 -14.46 -54.50
N ASN A 41 43.12 -14.36 -54.53
CA ASN A 41 44.01 -15.43 -54.03
C ASN A 41 43.91 -15.66 -52.52
N ASN A 42 43.73 -14.60 -51.71
CA ASN A 42 43.46 -14.71 -50.28
C ASN A 42 42.31 -13.77 -49.87
N PRO A 43 41.08 -14.29 -49.72
CA PRO A 43 39.92 -13.49 -49.35
C PRO A 43 40.03 -12.83 -47.98
N TYR A 44 40.76 -13.42 -47.01
CA TYR A 44 40.95 -12.82 -45.69
C TYR A 44 41.89 -11.62 -45.74
N LEU A 45 42.96 -11.69 -46.53
CA LEU A 45 43.86 -10.56 -46.74
C LEU A 45 43.14 -9.38 -47.40
N HIS A 46 42.21 -9.66 -48.31
CA HIS A 46 41.37 -8.63 -48.93
C HIS A 46 40.48 -7.92 -47.89
N VAL A 47 39.91 -8.65 -46.92
CA VAL A 47 39.18 -8.07 -45.78
C VAL A 47 40.12 -7.24 -44.90
N LEU A 48 41.32 -7.73 -44.58
CA LEU A 48 42.31 -7.01 -43.76
C LEU A 48 42.83 -5.73 -44.42
N GLN A 49 43.06 -5.75 -45.73
CA GLN A 49 43.47 -4.58 -46.49
C GLN A 49 42.36 -3.54 -46.57
N SER A 50 41.12 -3.99 -46.74
CA SER A 50 39.94 -3.15 -46.59
C SER A 50 39.93 -2.51 -45.20
N MET A 51 40.13 -3.31 -44.14
CA MET A 51 40.22 -2.87 -42.72
C MET A 51 41.32 -1.83 -42.48
N LYS A 52 42.54 -2.04 -42.99
CA LYS A 52 43.69 -1.13 -42.79
C LYS A 52 43.42 0.24 -43.40
N ARG A 53 42.69 0.34 -44.51
CA ARG A 53 42.30 1.63 -45.09
C ARG A 53 41.22 2.37 -44.29
N TYR A 54 40.38 1.68 -43.49
CA TYR A 54 39.47 2.38 -42.56
C TYR A 54 40.20 3.18 -41.48
N GLN A 55 41.44 2.82 -41.11
CA GLN A 55 42.25 3.65 -40.20
C GLN A 55 42.64 5.01 -40.83
N GLY A 56 42.67 5.11 -42.16
CA GLY A 56 43.21 6.28 -42.89
C GLY A 56 42.19 7.19 -43.58
N LEU A 57 40.90 6.84 -43.63
CA LEU A 57 39.87 7.62 -44.33
C LEU A 57 39.39 8.84 -43.52
N LYS A 58 39.25 10.00 -44.18
CA LYS A 58 38.70 11.24 -43.58
C LYS A 58 37.21 11.12 -43.20
N LYS A 59 36.46 10.21 -43.80
CA LYS A 59 35.08 9.85 -43.44
C LYS A 59 34.95 8.31 -43.35
N PRO A 60 34.54 7.73 -42.20
CA PRO A 60 34.32 6.30 -42.09
C PRO A 60 33.05 5.87 -42.84
N MET A 61 33.02 4.67 -43.44
CA MET A 61 31.76 4.11 -43.98
C MET A 61 30.73 3.92 -42.85
N PRO A 62 29.43 4.04 -43.14
CA PRO A 62 28.37 3.73 -42.18
C PRO A 62 28.42 2.28 -41.68
N GLU A 63 28.09 2.05 -40.42
CA GLU A 63 28.04 0.71 -39.80
C GLU A 63 27.18 -0.30 -40.58
N ASN A 64 26.10 0.17 -41.21
CA ASN A 64 25.20 -0.65 -42.01
C ASN A 64 25.87 -1.19 -43.28
N GLU A 65 26.78 -0.44 -43.87
CA GLU A 65 27.52 -0.84 -45.07
C GLU A 65 28.60 -1.86 -44.71
N VAL A 66 29.33 -1.63 -43.62
CA VAL A 66 30.29 -2.60 -43.08
C VAL A 66 29.58 -3.90 -42.70
N SER A 67 28.41 -3.81 -42.06
CA SER A 67 27.61 -5.01 -41.75
C SER A 67 27.19 -5.77 -43.00
N GLU A 68 26.83 -5.10 -44.08
CA GLU A 68 26.42 -5.74 -45.33
C GLU A 68 27.62 -6.41 -46.02
N PHE A 69 28.76 -5.71 -46.07
CA PHE A 69 30.03 -6.25 -46.57
C PHE A 69 30.44 -7.54 -45.84
N LEU A 70 30.42 -7.53 -44.51
CA LEU A 70 30.77 -8.69 -43.68
C LEU A 70 29.78 -9.85 -43.84
N LYS A 71 28.48 -9.57 -43.99
CA LYS A 71 27.46 -10.59 -44.28
C LYS A 71 27.69 -11.24 -45.64
N THR A 72 27.98 -10.45 -46.67
CA THR A 72 28.25 -10.95 -48.01
C THR A 72 29.51 -11.82 -48.03
N PHE A 73 30.55 -11.45 -47.29
CA PHE A 73 31.71 -12.32 -47.10
C PHE A 73 31.35 -13.64 -46.40
N GLN A 74 30.49 -13.59 -45.38
CA GLN A 74 30.03 -14.81 -44.71
C GLN A 74 29.26 -15.73 -45.66
N ILE A 75 28.45 -15.15 -46.56
CA ILE A 75 27.75 -15.88 -47.63
C ILE A 75 28.77 -16.52 -48.58
N PHE A 76 29.78 -15.77 -49.03
CA PHE A 76 30.87 -16.31 -49.87
C PHE A 76 31.54 -17.53 -49.23
N LYS A 77 31.91 -17.41 -47.95
CA LYS A 77 32.53 -18.50 -47.18
C LYS A 77 31.62 -19.73 -47.13
N ASN A 78 30.33 -19.53 -46.85
CA ASN A 78 29.38 -20.62 -46.74
C ASN A 78 29.10 -21.31 -48.10
N GLN A 79 29.26 -20.60 -49.23
CA GLN A 79 29.07 -21.14 -50.58
C GLN A 79 30.26 -21.96 -51.09
N LYS A 80 31.49 -21.68 -50.62
CA LYS A 80 32.70 -22.45 -50.95
C LYS A 80 32.82 -23.64 -49.99
N ASN A 81 32.32 -24.80 -50.40
CA ASN A 81 32.21 -26.06 -49.62
C ASN A 81 33.52 -26.75 -49.18
N ASP A 82 34.66 -26.04 -49.05
CA ASP A 82 35.93 -26.63 -48.58
C ASP A 82 36.48 -25.89 -47.33
N PRO A 83 36.09 -26.34 -46.11
CA PRO A 83 36.53 -25.75 -44.85
C PRO A 83 38.04 -25.84 -44.62
N LYS A 84 38.73 -26.83 -45.22
CA LYS A 84 40.16 -27.08 -44.98
C LYS A 84 41.04 -26.04 -45.69
N LYS A 85 40.71 -25.70 -46.94
CA LYS A 85 41.36 -24.61 -47.68
C LYS A 85 41.24 -23.26 -46.96
N PHE A 86 40.13 -23.00 -46.28
CA PHE A 86 39.91 -21.74 -45.54
C PHE A 86 40.62 -21.69 -44.18
N GLN A 87 41.01 -22.83 -43.60
CA GLN A 87 41.84 -22.88 -42.39
C GLN A 87 43.32 -22.62 -42.69
N GLU A 88 43.82 -23.04 -43.86
CA GLU A 88 45.21 -22.84 -44.29
C GLU A 88 45.57 -21.36 -44.51
N TYR A 89 44.62 -20.51 -44.90
CA TYR A 89 44.85 -19.07 -45.01
C TYR A 89 44.90 -18.36 -43.65
N GLY A 90 44.45 -19.01 -42.58
CA GLY A 90 44.32 -18.43 -41.24
C GLY A 90 45.58 -18.55 -40.39
N ASP A 91 46.69 -17.99 -40.85
CA ASP A 91 47.99 -18.05 -40.16
C ASP A 91 48.11 -17.07 -38.96
N GLU A 92 49.02 -17.31 -38.01
CA GLU A 92 49.30 -16.42 -36.86
C GLU A 92 49.63 -14.99 -37.30
N ASN A 93 50.18 -14.84 -38.51
CA ASN A 93 50.47 -13.56 -39.14
C ASN A 93 49.21 -12.69 -39.38
N ILE A 94 48.06 -13.30 -39.69
CA ILE A 94 46.78 -12.59 -39.83
C ILE A 94 46.26 -12.15 -38.46
N LEU A 95 46.40 -13.00 -37.44
CA LEU A 95 46.00 -12.66 -36.07
C LEU A 95 46.82 -11.48 -35.53
N ASN A 96 48.14 -11.50 -35.73
CA ASN A 96 49.02 -10.40 -35.31
C ASN A 96 48.70 -9.10 -36.06
N SER A 97 48.43 -9.18 -37.37
CA SER A 97 47.99 -8.03 -38.15
C SER A 97 46.63 -7.46 -37.68
N LEU A 98 45.70 -8.31 -37.24
CA LEU A 98 44.42 -7.88 -36.66
C LEU A 98 44.59 -7.19 -35.32
N LEU A 99 45.51 -7.68 -34.49
CA LEU A 99 45.85 -7.08 -33.21
C LEU A 99 46.46 -5.68 -33.36
N ASP A 100 47.15 -5.39 -34.46
CA ASP A 100 47.66 -4.06 -34.77
C ASP A 100 46.59 -3.12 -35.35
N ILE A 101 45.67 -3.66 -36.16
CA ILE A 101 44.68 -2.84 -36.90
C ILE A 101 43.47 -2.47 -36.04
N ILE A 102 42.90 -3.42 -35.29
CA ILE A 102 41.64 -3.22 -34.56
C ILE A 102 41.71 -2.06 -33.54
N PRO A 103 42.77 -1.93 -32.71
CA PRO A 103 42.87 -0.85 -31.74
C PRO A 103 42.89 0.57 -32.35
N GLY A 104 43.29 0.70 -33.63
CA GLY A 104 43.35 1.98 -34.34
C GLY A 104 42.06 2.38 -35.06
N ILE A 105 41.04 1.51 -35.12
CA ILE A 105 39.72 1.89 -35.65
C ILE A 105 39.04 2.86 -34.66
N LYS A 106 38.54 4.01 -35.13
CA LYS A 106 37.96 5.03 -34.25
C LYS A 106 36.49 4.80 -33.89
N ASN A 107 35.73 4.08 -34.72
CA ASN A 107 34.32 3.78 -34.47
C ASN A 107 34.16 2.43 -33.74
N ASN A 108 33.52 2.46 -32.58
CA ASN A 108 33.30 1.30 -31.72
C ASN A 108 32.33 0.25 -32.31
N GLY A 109 31.23 0.66 -32.95
CA GLY A 109 30.26 -0.26 -33.57
C GLY A 109 30.89 -1.07 -34.70
N ILE A 110 31.76 -0.43 -35.48
CA ILE A 110 32.55 -1.07 -36.54
C ILE A 110 33.59 -2.03 -35.95
N GLN A 111 34.34 -1.62 -34.91
CA GLN A 111 35.23 -2.53 -34.19
C GLN A 111 34.50 -3.78 -33.71
N ILE A 112 33.30 -3.62 -33.14
CA ILE A 112 32.46 -4.71 -32.63
C ILE A 112 32.02 -5.66 -33.74
N LEU A 113 31.57 -5.14 -34.89
CA LEU A 113 31.16 -5.96 -36.04
C LEU A 113 32.32 -6.81 -36.56
N PHE A 114 33.52 -6.23 -36.65
CA PHE A 114 34.72 -6.97 -37.07
C PHE A 114 35.13 -8.02 -36.05
N VAL A 115 35.15 -7.71 -34.75
CA VAL A 115 35.48 -8.69 -33.70
C VAL A 115 34.51 -9.85 -33.74
N LYS A 116 33.20 -9.58 -33.83
CA LYS A 116 32.17 -10.64 -33.99
C LYS A 116 32.47 -11.51 -35.19
N PHE A 117 32.72 -10.90 -36.34
CA PHE A 117 33.02 -11.62 -37.58
C PHE A 117 34.25 -12.53 -37.47
N PHE A 118 35.39 -12.03 -36.97
CA PHE A 118 36.60 -12.85 -36.82
C PHE A 118 36.47 -13.95 -35.76
N CYS A 119 35.78 -13.68 -34.64
CA CYS A 119 35.45 -14.71 -33.64
C CYS A 119 34.54 -15.81 -34.20
N THR A 120 33.76 -15.52 -35.26
CA THR A 120 32.92 -16.51 -35.96
C THR A 120 33.72 -17.32 -37.00
N ILE A 121 34.88 -16.80 -37.42
CA ILE A 121 35.70 -17.37 -38.48
C ILE A 121 36.81 -18.29 -37.95
N TYR A 122 37.47 -17.91 -36.86
CA TYR A 122 38.57 -18.68 -36.25
C TYR A 122 38.08 -19.63 -35.16
N MET A 123 37.99 -20.92 -35.50
CA MET A 123 37.59 -22.01 -34.60
C MET A 123 38.81 -22.75 -34.04
N ASN A 124 39.66 -22.07 -33.25
CA ASN A 124 40.51 -22.73 -32.26
C ASN A 124 40.33 -22.01 -30.91
N SER A 125 39.87 -22.74 -29.89
CA SER A 125 39.47 -22.22 -28.58
C SER A 125 40.58 -21.44 -27.88
N LYS A 126 41.84 -21.83 -28.08
CA LYS A 126 43.01 -21.21 -27.42
C LYS A 126 43.36 -19.83 -28.00
N VAL A 127 43.15 -19.64 -29.31
CA VAL A 127 43.40 -18.37 -30.02
C VAL A 127 42.27 -17.38 -29.76
N LYS A 128 41.03 -17.88 -29.74
CA LYS A 128 39.83 -17.10 -29.44
C LYS A 128 39.89 -16.41 -28.07
N LEU A 129 40.25 -17.16 -27.02
CA LEU A 129 40.35 -16.64 -25.64
C LEU A 129 41.50 -15.62 -25.49
N ARG A 130 42.65 -15.84 -26.15
CA ARG A 130 43.78 -14.89 -26.17
C ARG A 130 43.39 -13.57 -26.87
N PHE A 131 42.71 -13.66 -27.99
CA PHE A 131 42.22 -12.51 -28.74
C PHE A 131 41.17 -11.72 -27.94
N GLU A 132 40.22 -12.41 -27.30
CA GLU A 132 39.22 -11.80 -26.41
C GLU A 132 39.84 -11.11 -25.19
N ALA A 133 40.88 -11.69 -24.57
CA ALA A 133 41.59 -11.10 -23.44
C ALA A 133 42.38 -9.82 -23.80
N ILE A 134 43.02 -9.79 -24.97
CA ILE A 134 43.78 -8.62 -25.44
C ILE A 134 42.82 -7.47 -25.83
N ILE A 135 41.70 -7.80 -26.49
CA ILE A 135 40.65 -6.83 -26.81
C ILE A 135 40.01 -6.30 -25.53
N MET A 136 39.76 -7.14 -24.52
CA MET A 136 39.29 -6.70 -23.20
C MET A 136 40.26 -5.72 -22.52
N LYS A 137 41.57 -5.95 -22.63
CA LYS A 137 42.59 -5.01 -22.09
C LYS A 137 42.56 -3.66 -22.81
N SER A 138 42.41 -3.65 -24.13
CA SER A 138 42.26 -2.43 -24.94
C SER A 138 40.95 -1.68 -24.64
N ILE A 139 39.85 -2.43 -24.54
CA ILE A 139 38.51 -1.91 -24.24
C ILE A 139 38.42 -1.33 -22.82
N VAL A 140 39.01 -1.97 -21.81
CA VAL A 140 38.98 -1.47 -20.41
C VAL A 140 39.75 -0.15 -20.24
N SER A 141 40.74 0.11 -21.11
CA SER A 141 41.54 1.33 -21.13
C SER A 141 40.76 2.56 -21.63
N LYS A 142 39.77 2.37 -22.52
CA LYS A 142 38.92 3.45 -23.05
C LYS A 142 37.53 3.36 -22.41
N LYS A 143 37.09 4.40 -21.71
CA LYS A 143 35.90 4.42 -20.80
C LYS A 143 34.54 4.28 -21.52
N ASP A 144 34.32 3.31 -22.40
CA ASP A 144 33.18 3.33 -23.31
C ASP A 144 32.05 2.34 -22.99
N LYS A 145 30.84 2.70 -23.43
CA LYS A 145 29.58 1.99 -23.14
C LYS A 145 29.37 0.75 -24.03
N ASP A 146 29.91 0.78 -25.25
CA ASP A 146 29.69 -0.23 -26.31
C ASP A 146 30.57 -1.48 -26.11
N ALA A 147 31.73 -1.28 -25.49
CA ALA A 147 32.58 -2.28 -24.86
C ALA A 147 31.82 -3.36 -24.07
N TYR A 148 30.77 -2.93 -23.37
CA TYR A 148 30.03 -3.77 -22.43
C TYR A 148 28.96 -4.63 -23.12
N ASP A 149 28.43 -4.17 -24.25
CA ASP A 149 27.51 -4.97 -25.08
C ASP A 149 28.26 -6.08 -25.83
N LEU A 150 29.54 -5.87 -26.15
CA LEU A 150 30.42 -6.90 -26.68
C LEU A 150 30.56 -8.08 -25.70
N ILE A 151 30.78 -7.81 -24.41
CA ILE A 151 30.89 -8.86 -23.37
C ILE A 151 29.61 -9.69 -23.27
N SER A 152 28.43 -9.06 -23.35
CA SER A 152 27.15 -9.79 -23.35
C SER A 152 26.89 -10.56 -24.64
N THR A 153 27.40 -10.08 -25.78
CA THR A 153 27.17 -10.74 -27.07
C THR A 153 28.12 -11.91 -27.32
N LEU A 154 29.33 -11.89 -26.75
CA LEU A 154 30.36 -12.91 -26.99
C LEU A 154 30.00 -14.32 -26.46
N LYS A 155 28.88 -14.49 -25.72
CA LYS A 155 28.46 -15.77 -25.12
C LYS A 155 29.67 -16.53 -24.52
N LEU A 156 30.49 -15.81 -23.76
CA LEU A 156 31.69 -16.37 -23.14
C LEU A 156 31.26 -17.61 -22.33
N GLN A 157 31.68 -18.79 -22.77
CA GLN A 157 31.45 -20.01 -22.02
C GLN A 157 32.21 -19.96 -20.70
N LYS A 158 31.77 -20.74 -19.71
CA LYS A 158 32.39 -20.85 -18.39
C LYS A 158 33.92 -20.90 -18.53
N VAL A 159 34.63 -20.03 -17.81
CA VAL A 159 36.09 -20.11 -17.73
C VAL A 159 36.46 -21.38 -16.96
N THR A 160 36.84 -22.43 -17.68
CA THR A 160 37.20 -23.73 -17.13
C THR A 160 38.68 -23.83 -16.76
N ASP A 161 39.55 -23.05 -17.40
CA ASP A 161 41.00 -23.10 -17.17
C ASP A 161 41.46 -22.19 -16.01
N SER A 162 42.48 -22.65 -15.28
CA SER A 162 43.03 -22.01 -14.08
C SER A 162 43.81 -20.72 -14.39
N GLU A 163 44.58 -20.69 -15.49
CA GLU A 163 45.33 -19.49 -15.90
C GLU A 163 44.42 -18.35 -16.34
N ASP A 164 43.31 -18.66 -17.02
CA ASP A 164 42.35 -17.65 -17.47
C ASP A 164 41.58 -17.03 -16.30
N ARG A 165 41.25 -17.82 -15.28
CA ARG A 165 40.64 -17.31 -14.03
C ARG A 165 41.55 -16.29 -13.35
N ILE A 166 42.85 -16.59 -13.25
CA ILE A 166 43.85 -15.70 -12.64
C ILE A 166 43.95 -14.38 -13.44
N ARG A 167 43.94 -14.44 -14.77
CA ARG A 167 43.98 -13.24 -15.63
C ARG A 167 42.73 -12.37 -15.48
N PHE A 168 41.53 -12.96 -15.55
CA PHE A 168 40.28 -12.21 -15.38
C PHE A 168 40.14 -11.64 -13.97
N GLU A 169 40.58 -12.38 -12.95
CA GLU A 169 40.62 -11.91 -11.58
C GLU A 169 41.47 -10.64 -11.45
N SER A 170 42.69 -10.65 -12.00
CA SER A 170 43.57 -9.48 -11.99
C SER A 170 42.94 -8.25 -12.68
N ILE A 171 42.28 -8.45 -13.83
CA ILE A 171 41.57 -7.37 -14.54
C ILE A 171 40.44 -6.81 -13.68
N ILE A 172 39.62 -7.67 -13.09
CA ILE A 172 38.48 -7.27 -12.26
C ILE A 172 38.95 -6.55 -10.99
N ARG A 173 40.01 -7.03 -10.31
CA ARG A 173 40.60 -6.35 -9.15
C ARG A 173 41.09 -4.94 -9.51
N ASN A 174 41.73 -4.77 -10.66
CA ASN A 174 42.12 -3.45 -11.17
C ASN A 174 40.90 -2.54 -11.46
N MET A 175 39.79 -3.10 -11.95
CA MET A 175 38.55 -2.35 -12.14
C MET A 175 37.93 -1.90 -10.83
N ILE A 176 37.94 -2.76 -9.81
CA ILE A 176 37.47 -2.46 -8.45
C ILE A 176 38.33 -1.36 -7.83
N ALA A 177 39.66 -1.47 -7.92
CA ALA A 177 40.60 -0.44 -7.45
C ALA A 177 40.35 0.92 -8.15
N SER A 178 39.98 0.89 -9.43
CA SER A 178 39.60 2.07 -10.21
C SER A 178 38.15 2.56 -9.96
N GLN A 179 37.46 2.03 -8.95
CA GLN A 179 36.05 2.29 -8.62
C GLN A 179 35.04 2.04 -9.77
N LYS A 180 35.38 1.21 -10.75
CA LYS A 180 34.50 0.82 -11.87
C LYS A 180 33.57 -0.35 -11.48
N TYR A 181 32.89 -0.23 -10.34
CA TYR A 181 32.09 -1.32 -9.73
C TYR A 181 30.99 -1.87 -10.65
N LYS A 182 30.28 -1.03 -11.41
CA LYS A 182 29.21 -1.49 -12.32
C LYS A 182 29.71 -2.42 -13.42
N ALA A 183 30.91 -2.14 -13.93
CA ALA A 183 31.54 -2.95 -14.97
C ALA A 183 32.08 -4.26 -14.39
N ALA A 184 32.72 -4.19 -13.21
CA ALA A 184 33.19 -5.37 -12.49
C ALA A 184 32.02 -6.33 -12.16
N PHE A 185 30.90 -5.79 -11.66
CA PHE A 185 29.71 -6.54 -11.30
C PHE A 185 29.11 -7.32 -12.48
N LYS A 186 28.94 -6.66 -13.63
CA LYS A 186 28.46 -7.32 -14.85
C LYS A 186 29.40 -8.42 -15.32
N LEU A 187 30.71 -8.16 -15.32
CA LEU A 187 31.71 -9.11 -15.79
C LEU A 187 31.75 -10.37 -14.91
N ILE A 188 31.70 -10.21 -13.59
CA ILE A 188 31.65 -11.33 -12.65
C ILE A 188 30.37 -12.15 -12.83
N SER A 189 29.21 -11.50 -12.98
CA SER A 189 27.95 -12.18 -13.24
C SER A 189 27.97 -12.97 -14.56
N SER A 190 28.51 -12.39 -15.63
CA SER A 190 28.61 -13.05 -16.94
C SER A 190 29.58 -14.23 -16.94
N LEU A 191 30.71 -14.12 -16.23
CA LEU A 191 31.74 -15.17 -16.16
C LEU A 191 31.51 -16.19 -15.03
N LYS A 192 30.48 -15.99 -14.20
CA LYS A 192 30.18 -16.79 -12.98
C LYS A 192 31.37 -16.89 -12.01
N LEU A 193 32.11 -15.80 -11.83
CA LEU A 193 33.31 -15.73 -10.96
C LEU A 193 32.98 -15.24 -9.53
N HIS A 194 31.73 -15.35 -9.09
CA HIS A 194 31.25 -14.77 -7.83
C HIS A 194 32.01 -15.28 -6.58
N LYS A 195 32.57 -16.51 -6.62
CA LYS A 195 33.31 -17.09 -5.48
C LYS A 195 34.72 -16.50 -5.26
N LEU A 196 35.26 -15.73 -6.22
CA LEU A 196 36.63 -15.19 -6.15
C LEU A 196 36.72 -13.83 -5.46
N PHE A 197 35.60 -13.18 -5.17
CA PHE A 197 35.55 -11.83 -4.64
C PHE A 197 34.77 -11.82 -3.32
N GLU A 198 35.28 -11.09 -2.33
CA GLU A 198 34.62 -10.95 -1.05
C GLU A 198 33.51 -9.88 -1.10
N ARG A 199 32.62 -9.88 -0.10
CA ARG A 199 31.53 -8.88 -0.01
C ARG A 199 32.02 -7.42 -0.03
N ASP A 200 33.17 -7.15 0.60
CA ASP A 200 33.71 -5.80 0.80
C ASP A 200 34.35 -5.25 -0.48
N ASP A 201 34.77 -6.14 -1.40
CA ASP A 201 35.39 -5.79 -2.67
C ASP A 201 34.39 -5.16 -3.63
N LEU A 202 33.17 -5.71 -3.69
CA LEU A 202 32.23 -5.36 -4.75
C LEU A 202 30.78 -5.26 -4.28
N LEU A 203 30.28 -6.24 -3.52
CA LEU A 203 28.86 -6.38 -3.20
C LEU A 203 28.33 -5.17 -2.43
N ILE A 204 28.99 -4.82 -1.33
CA ILE A 204 28.66 -3.68 -0.48
C ILE A 204 28.81 -2.35 -1.24
N PRO A 205 29.98 -2.01 -1.82
CA PRO A 205 30.14 -0.75 -2.54
C PRO A 205 29.17 -0.60 -3.73
N PHE A 206 28.87 -1.67 -4.46
CA PHE A 206 27.91 -1.63 -5.56
C PHE A 206 26.49 -1.31 -5.07
N PHE A 207 26.02 -2.01 -4.02
CA PHE A 207 24.70 -1.76 -3.44
C PHE A 207 24.58 -0.31 -2.95
N LEU A 208 25.54 0.18 -2.17
CA LEU A 208 25.49 1.51 -1.58
C LEU A 208 25.63 2.63 -2.62
N LYS A 209 26.43 2.45 -3.68
CA LYS A 209 26.60 3.49 -4.72
C LYS A 209 25.43 3.55 -5.70
N TYR A 210 24.84 2.42 -6.08
CA TYR A 210 23.87 2.38 -7.19
C TYR A 210 22.44 2.05 -6.78
N ASN A 211 22.23 1.48 -5.60
CA ASN A 211 20.92 1.03 -5.10
C ASN A 211 20.16 0.13 -6.11
N LYS A 212 20.87 -0.84 -6.71
CA LYS A 212 20.33 -1.78 -7.71
C LYS A 212 20.10 -3.16 -7.11
N VAL A 213 19.07 -3.27 -6.28
CA VAL A 213 18.75 -4.49 -5.49
C VAL A 213 18.62 -5.73 -6.38
N ASN A 214 17.89 -5.67 -7.51
CA ASN A 214 17.71 -6.84 -8.37
C ASN A 214 19.03 -7.37 -8.95
N MET A 215 20.01 -6.50 -9.20
CA MET A 215 21.33 -6.95 -9.65
C MET A 215 22.11 -7.64 -8.52
N VAL A 216 21.98 -7.12 -7.30
CA VAL A 216 22.56 -7.73 -6.09
C VAL A 216 21.96 -9.11 -5.84
N GLU A 217 20.64 -9.25 -5.96
CA GLU A 217 19.95 -10.54 -5.81
C GLU A 217 20.43 -11.56 -6.83
N ASN A 218 20.47 -11.20 -8.12
CA ASN A 218 20.96 -12.10 -9.16
C ASN A 218 22.44 -12.51 -8.95
N PHE A 219 23.23 -11.69 -8.25
CA PHE A 219 24.63 -12.01 -7.95
C PHE A 219 24.76 -13.01 -6.79
N ILE A 220 23.89 -12.91 -5.78
CA ILE A 220 23.93 -13.77 -4.59
C ILE A 220 23.10 -15.06 -4.75
N ASP A 221 22.24 -15.16 -5.77
CA ASP A 221 21.36 -16.32 -5.99
C ASP A 221 22.08 -17.68 -5.95
N ASP A 222 23.28 -17.77 -6.55
CA ASP A 222 24.08 -19.00 -6.60
C ASP A 222 25.09 -19.16 -5.43
N SER A 223 25.04 -18.26 -4.41
CA SER A 223 26.05 -18.23 -3.34
C SER A 223 25.45 -18.06 -1.94
N PRO A 224 25.26 -19.17 -1.18
CA PRO A 224 24.74 -19.13 0.19
C PRO A 224 25.56 -18.26 1.15
N THR A 225 26.89 -18.22 0.98
CA THR A 225 27.78 -17.38 1.79
C THR A 225 27.46 -15.90 1.60
N HIS A 226 27.37 -15.43 0.34
CA HIS A 226 27.06 -14.04 0.05
C HIS A 226 25.62 -13.66 0.44
N GLN A 227 24.67 -14.60 0.39
CA GLN A 227 23.30 -14.37 0.87
C GLN A 227 23.29 -14.02 2.36
N LYS A 228 23.96 -14.83 3.19
CA LYS A 228 24.09 -14.60 4.64
C LYS A 228 24.85 -13.30 4.93
N GLU A 229 25.97 -13.08 4.26
CA GLU A 229 26.79 -11.87 4.46
C GLU A 229 26.04 -10.59 4.10
N PHE A 230 25.29 -10.59 2.99
CA PHE A 230 24.52 -9.43 2.58
C PHE A 230 23.36 -9.15 3.55
N LEU A 231 22.70 -10.19 4.06
CA LEU A 231 21.71 -10.06 5.14
C LEU A 231 22.29 -9.41 6.39
N THR A 232 23.47 -9.85 6.83
CA THR A 232 24.16 -9.23 7.98
C THR A 232 24.49 -7.75 7.73
N VAL A 233 24.87 -7.38 6.50
CA VAL A 233 25.09 -5.97 6.14
C VAL A 233 23.80 -5.18 6.23
N LEU A 234 22.70 -5.68 5.66
CA LEU A 234 21.39 -5.02 5.72
C LEU A 234 20.91 -4.85 7.17
N ASP A 235 21.09 -5.86 8.01
CA ASP A 235 20.72 -5.80 9.42
C ASP A 235 21.51 -4.73 10.19
N ASN A 236 22.83 -4.65 9.96
CA ASN A 236 23.65 -3.59 10.55
C ASN A 236 23.29 -2.20 10.03
N LEU A 237 22.87 -2.06 8.77
CA LEU A 237 22.35 -0.78 8.25
C LEU A 237 21.04 -0.35 8.91
N VAL A 238 20.26 -1.29 9.46
CA VAL A 238 19.02 -1.00 10.21
C VAL A 238 19.33 -0.49 11.61
N GLY A 239 20.20 -1.18 12.36
CA GLY A 239 20.38 -0.94 13.80
C GLY A 239 21.67 -0.24 14.22
N ASN A 240 22.71 -0.23 13.39
CA ASN A 240 24.03 0.26 13.77
C ASN A 240 24.40 1.56 13.05
N LYS A 241 24.07 2.70 13.67
CA LYS A 241 24.34 4.04 13.11
C LYS A 241 25.83 4.31 12.87
N ARG A 242 26.71 3.77 13.72
CA ARG A 242 28.18 3.91 13.54
C ARG A 242 28.65 3.15 12.31
N TYR A 243 28.16 1.92 12.12
CA TYR A 243 28.44 1.12 10.94
C TYR A 243 27.94 1.79 9.65
N PHE A 244 26.72 2.32 9.65
CA PHE A 244 26.18 3.08 8.53
C PHE A 244 27.11 4.24 8.14
N ASN A 245 27.48 5.08 9.10
CA ASN A 245 28.37 6.23 8.86
C ASN A 245 29.75 5.79 8.36
N HIS A 246 30.32 4.72 8.94
CA HIS A 246 31.60 4.17 8.51
C HIS A 246 31.57 3.74 7.04
N LEU A 247 30.54 3.01 6.60
CA LEU A 247 30.43 2.57 5.20
C LEU A 247 30.20 3.73 4.23
N MET A 248 29.42 4.74 4.62
CA MET A 248 29.20 5.93 3.79
C MET A 248 30.52 6.66 3.49
N LEU A 249 31.40 6.75 4.50
CA LEU A 249 32.72 7.35 4.37
C LEU A 249 33.70 6.44 3.61
N LYS A 250 33.83 5.17 4.02
CA LYS A 250 34.72 4.16 3.41
C LYS A 250 34.56 4.08 1.90
N TYR A 251 33.31 4.10 1.43
CA TYR A 251 33.01 3.96 0.00
C TYR A 251 32.67 5.27 -0.72
N ASN A 252 32.76 6.43 -0.05
CA ASN A 252 32.43 7.74 -0.61
C ASN A 252 31.06 7.73 -1.32
N VAL A 253 30.02 7.37 -0.58
CA VAL A 253 28.66 7.17 -1.11
C VAL A 253 27.98 8.53 -1.33
N ARG A 254 27.64 8.84 -2.58
CA ARG A 254 26.91 10.07 -2.96
C ARG A 254 25.44 9.84 -3.33
N ASN A 255 24.98 8.60 -3.24
CA ASN A 255 23.63 8.23 -3.66
C ASN A 255 22.59 8.78 -2.68
N LYS A 256 21.82 9.78 -3.11
CA LYS A 256 20.79 10.43 -2.28
C LYS A 256 19.73 9.47 -1.75
N SER A 257 19.41 8.38 -2.48
CA SER A 257 18.41 7.41 -2.03
C SER A 257 18.89 6.60 -0.83
N ILE A 258 20.17 6.22 -0.81
CA ILE A 258 20.79 5.50 0.31
C ILE A 258 21.04 6.44 1.49
N LEU A 259 21.54 7.66 1.23
CA LEU A 259 21.79 8.65 2.29
C LEU A 259 20.53 9.11 3.03
N LYS A 260 19.37 9.10 2.35
CA LYS A 260 18.06 9.43 2.95
C LYS A 260 17.25 8.18 3.33
N ALA A 261 17.78 6.98 3.14
CA ALA A 261 17.05 5.76 3.41
C ALA A 261 16.76 5.63 4.91
N LYS A 262 15.50 5.39 5.25
CA LYS A 262 15.11 5.05 6.61
C LYS A 262 15.38 3.56 6.88
N PRO A 263 15.60 3.13 8.12
CA PRO A 263 15.89 1.73 8.41
C PRO A 263 14.76 0.74 8.00
N GLU A 264 13.51 1.18 7.81
CA GLU A 264 12.44 0.34 7.24
C GLU A 264 12.73 -0.08 5.79
N TYR A 265 13.48 0.71 5.03
CA TYR A 265 13.86 0.39 3.66
C TYR A 265 14.74 -0.86 3.61
N PHE A 266 15.81 -0.88 4.41
CA PHE A 266 16.74 -2.01 4.48
C PHE A 266 16.06 -3.26 5.09
N SER A 267 15.19 -3.07 6.09
CA SER A 267 14.42 -4.16 6.70
C SER A 267 13.48 -4.86 5.72
N LYS A 268 12.86 -4.11 4.79
CA LYS A 268 12.02 -4.70 3.72
C LYS A 268 12.83 -5.57 2.75
N ILE A 269 14.02 -5.11 2.37
CA ILE A 269 14.91 -5.90 1.49
C ILE A 269 15.33 -7.18 2.23
N ALA A 270 15.81 -7.08 3.47
CA ALA A 270 16.24 -8.24 4.25
C ALA A 270 15.10 -9.25 4.46
N THR A 271 13.89 -8.80 4.80
CA THR A 271 12.73 -9.68 4.98
C THR A 271 12.40 -10.45 3.69
N ARG A 272 12.49 -9.80 2.52
CA ARG A 272 12.30 -10.46 1.23
C ARG A 272 13.35 -11.53 0.96
N LEU A 273 14.61 -11.28 1.30
CA LEU A 273 15.70 -12.25 1.09
C LEU A 273 15.61 -13.45 2.04
N LEU A 274 15.23 -13.22 3.30
CA LEU A 274 14.96 -14.31 4.26
C LEU A 274 13.91 -15.29 3.72
N GLN A 275 12.82 -14.76 3.14
CA GLN A 275 11.79 -15.57 2.49
C GLN A 275 12.26 -16.24 1.20
N LYS A 276 12.97 -15.52 0.33
CA LYS A 276 13.41 -16.05 -0.98
C LYS A 276 14.34 -17.25 -0.83
N TYR A 277 15.21 -17.24 0.19
CA TYR A 277 16.25 -18.25 0.38
C TYR A 277 16.02 -19.17 1.58
N ASP A 278 14.87 -19.08 2.24
CA ASP A 278 14.53 -19.85 3.44
C ASP A 278 15.63 -19.78 4.52
N LEU A 279 16.05 -18.55 4.83
CA LEU A 279 17.15 -18.28 5.77
C LEU A 279 16.60 -17.88 7.14
N ASP A 280 17.26 -18.36 8.19
CA ASP A 280 16.86 -18.12 9.56
C ASP A 280 17.14 -16.68 10.03
N MET A 281 16.23 -16.16 10.87
CA MET A 281 16.23 -14.80 11.42
C MET A 281 17.41 -14.54 12.37
N SER A 282 18.10 -15.59 12.86
CA SER A 282 19.32 -15.45 13.67
C SER A 282 20.41 -14.59 13.00
N HIS A 283 20.41 -14.50 11.67
CA HIS A 283 21.35 -13.67 10.92
C HIS A 283 21.01 -12.16 10.94
N CYS A 284 19.82 -11.78 11.44
CA CYS A 284 19.29 -10.41 11.44
C CYS A 284 18.83 -9.93 12.84
N PRO A 285 19.72 -9.86 13.85
CA PRO A 285 19.36 -9.51 15.22
C PRO A 285 18.77 -8.10 15.38
N TYR A 286 19.23 -7.08 14.64
CA TYR A 286 18.68 -5.72 14.78
C TYR A 286 17.26 -5.61 14.22
N ILE A 287 16.99 -6.25 13.09
CA ILE A 287 15.66 -6.33 12.49
C ILE A 287 14.72 -7.12 13.40
N PHE A 288 15.16 -8.26 13.92
CA PHE A 288 14.42 -9.07 14.90
C PHE A 288 14.02 -8.21 16.11
N ASN A 289 15.01 -7.60 16.79
CA ASN A 289 14.78 -6.80 17.98
C ASN A 289 13.82 -5.62 17.72
N ARG A 290 13.93 -4.98 16.55
CA ARG A 290 13.06 -3.86 16.17
C ARG A 290 11.61 -4.30 15.94
N LYS A 291 11.40 -5.43 15.27
CA LYS A 291 10.07 -6.00 15.04
C LYS A 291 9.43 -6.42 16.36
N MET A 292 10.18 -7.09 17.22
CA MET A 292 9.72 -7.51 18.56
C MET A 292 9.40 -6.32 19.46
N TRP A 293 10.22 -5.26 19.44
CA TRP A 293 9.89 -4.02 20.15
C TRP A 293 8.56 -3.43 19.69
N GLY A 294 8.31 -3.42 18.39
CA GLY A 294 7.04 -2.95 17.82
C GLY A 294 5.85 -3.80 18.29
N ARG A 295 6.01 -5.13 18.31
CA ARG A 295 5.01 -6.08 18.79
C ARG A 295 4.69 -5.89 20.27
N LEU A 296 5.70 -5.91 21.14
CA LEU A 296 5.53 -5.65 22.58
C LEU A 296 4.93 -4.26 22.83
N HIS A 297 5.41 -3.22 22.15
CA HIS A 297 4.86 -1.88 22.29
C HIS A 297 3.35 -1.83 21.97
N PHE A 298 2.95 -2.49 20.89
CA PHE A 298 1.56 -2.61 20.47
C PHE A 298 0.72 -3.37 21.50
N THR A 299 1.17 -4.55 21.95
CA THR A 299 0.49 -5.39 22.95
C THR A 299 0.29 -4.64 24.27
N PHE A 300 1.34 -4.01 24.80
CA PHE A 300 1.26 -3.20 26.02
C PHE A 300 0.35 -1.97 25.87
N LYS A 301 0.41 -1.26 24.73
CA LYS A 301 -0.49 -0.12 24.47
C LYS A 301 -1.95 -0.57 24.48
N ARG A 302 -2.25 -1.70 23.86
CA ARG A 302 -3.61 -2.24 23.79
C ARG A 302 -4.16 -2.66 25.15
N TYR A 303 -3.33 -3.22 26.02
CA TYR A 303 -3.71 -3.61 27.37
C TYR A 303 -3.84 -2.38 28.31
N TYR A 304 -2.76 -1.64 28.56
CA TYR A 304 -2.76 -0.56 29.56
C TYR A 304 -3.48 0.72 29.12
N LYS A 305 -3.42 1.09 27.83
CA LYS A 305 -4.01 2.35 27.34
C LYS A 305 -5.40 2.16 26.73
N GLU A 306 -5.56 1.15 25.88
CA GLU A 306 -6.80 0.96 25.10
C GLU A 306 -7.79 0.01 25.78
N LYS A 307 -7.36 -0.73 26.82
CA LYS A 307 -8.18 -1.72 27.56
C LYS A 307 -8.91 -2.71 26.63
N SER A 308 -8.24 -3.08 25.54
CA SER A 308 -8.82 -3.87 24.43
C SER A 308 -8.48 -5.35 24.45
N ILE A 309 -7.67 -5.81 25.41
CA ILE A 309 -7.23 -7.20 25.58
C ILE A 309 -7.50 -7.58 27.03
N GLN A 310 -7.97 -8.80 27.26
CA GLN A 310 -8.07 -9.37 28.60
C GLN A 310 -6.69 -9.64 29.20
N GLN A 311 -6.61 -9.72 30.51
CA GLN A 311 -5.35 -9.88 31.23
C GLN A 311 -4.66 -11.22 30.98
N SER A 312 -5.39 -12.34 31.04
CA SER A 312 -4.88 -13.68 30.72
C SER A 312 -4.38 -13.77 29.28
N SER A 313 -5.15 -13.22 28.33
CA SER A 313 -4.72 -13.10 26.92
C SER A 313 -3.47 -12.22 26.77
N PHE A 314 -3.37 -11.11 27.49
CA PHE A 314 -2.20 -10.24 27.48
C PHE A 314 -0.95 -10.98 27.97
N PHE A 315 -1.00 -11.65 29.12
CA PHE A 315 0.15 -12.38 29.63
C PHE A 315 0.50 -13.60 28.79
N SER A 316 -0.48 -14.32 28.25
CA SER A 316 -0.23 -15.43 27.32
C SER A 316 0.53 -14.98 26.08
N ILE A 317 0.12 -13.86 25.46
CA ILE A 317 0.82 -13.29 24.30
C ILE A 317 2.23 -12.86 24.69
N LEU A 318 2.40 -12.21 25.84
CA LEU A 318 3.72 -11.78 26.30
C LEU A 318 4.66 -12.95 26.55
N LEU A 319 4.20 -14.01 27.21
CA LEU A 319 4.99 -15.21 27.47
C LEU A 319 5.41 -15.90 26.17
N ASP A 320 4.52 -15.97 25.17
CA ASP A 320 4.82 -16.56 23.86
C ASP A 320 5.76 -15.68 23.01
N ASP A 321 5.64 -14.35 23.10
CA ASP A 321 6.50 -13.40 22.39
C ASP A 321 7.93 -13.41 22.93
N VAL A 322 8.07 -13.59 24.24
CA VAL A 322 9.33 -13.44 24.95
C VAL A 322 10.07 -14.78 25.07
N LYS A 323 9.35 -15.88 25.34
CA LYS A 323 9.89 -17.25 25.48
C LYS A 323 11.21 -17.26 26.27
N ASP A 324 12.23 -17.95 25.75
CA ASP A 324 13.54 -18.11 26.37
C ASP A 324 14.52 -16.99 26.00
N ASN A 325 14.07 -15.95 25.29
CA ASN A 325 14.95 -14.89 24.82
C ASN A 325 15.19 -13.82 25.91
N THR A 326 16.35 -13.89 26.57
CA THR A 326 16.72 -12.99 27.66
C THR A 326 16.68 -11.50 27.29
N GLU A 327 17.04 -11.12 26.05
CA GLU A 327 16.93 -9.72 25.61
C GLU A 327 15.48 -9.25 25.55
N MET A 328 14.58 -10.13 25.10
CA MET A 328 13.15 -9.84 25.04
C MET A 328 12.54 -9.79 26.45
N GLN A 329 12.98 -10.67 27.35
CA GLN A 329 12.56 -10.67 28.75
C GLN A 329 12.94 -9.34 29.40
N ILE A 330 14.18 -8.88 29.24
CA ILE A 330 14.64 -7.58 29.74
C ILE A 330 13.86 -6.42 29.11
N LEU A 331 13.56 -6.49 27.80
CA LEU A 331 12.78 -5.47 27.12
C LEU A 331 11.33 -5.41 27.65
N MET A 332 10.72 -6.57 27.93
CA MET A 332 9.40 -6.67 28.55
C MET A 332 9.39 -5.98 29.93
N ILE A 333 10.41 -6.21 30.77
CA ILE A 333 10.54 -5.52 32.07
C ILE A 333 10.58 -3.99 31.90
N LYS A 334 11.29 -3.49 30.88
CA LYS A 334 11.32 -2.04 30.56
C LYS A 334 9.94 -1.51 30.18
N PHE A 335 9.11 -2.30 29.49
CA PHE A 335 7.74 -1.91 29.18
C PHE A 335 6.84 -1.88 30.42
N PHE A 336 6.92 -2.88 31.31
CA PHE A 336 6.20 -2.84 32.60
C PHE A 336 6.57 -1.59 33.41
N CYS A 337 7.86 -1.25 33.47
CA CYS A 337 8.31 0.00 34.11
C CYS A 337 7.70 1.25 33.46
N LYS A 338 7.67 1.30 32.12
CA LYS A 338 7.11 2.42 31.36
C LYS A 338 5.62 2.65 31.65
N TYR A 339 4.87 1.58 31.91
CA TYR A 339 3.45 1.64 32.27
C TYR A 339 3.20 1.62 33.79
N HIS A 340 4.25 1.79 34.59
CA HIS A 340 4.18 1.85 36.06
C HIS A 340 3.68 0.56 36.74
N ASP A 341 3.78 -0.59 36.09
CA ASP A 341 3.43 -1.88 36.68
C ASP A 341 4.66 -2.55 37.31
N MET A 342 5.00 -2.09 38.51
CA MET A 342 6.17 -2.60 39.23
C MET A 342 5.95 -4.05 39.71
N LYS A 343 4.72 -4.44 40.02
CA LYS A 343 4.41 -5.80 40.50
C LYS A 343 4.68 -6.83 39.41
N ALA A 344 4.16 -6.62 38.21
CA ALA A 344 4.45 -7.50 37.07
C ALA A 344 5.95 -7.50 36.73
N ALA A 345 6.62 -6.33 36.78
CA ALA A 345 8.06 -6.24 36.54
C ALA A 345 8.88 -7.10 37.52
N LEU A 346 8.55 -7.09 38.82
CA LEU A 346 9.23 -7.89 39.84
C LEU A 346 8.93 -9.39 39.67
N HIS A 347 7.66 -9.73 39.46
CA HIS A 347 7.22 -11.11 39.21
C HIS A 347 7.99 -11.75 38.05
N PHE A 348 8.00 -11.11 36.87
CA PHE A 348 8.69 -11.67 35.71
C PHE A 348 10.22 -11.61 35.82
N THR A 349 10.77 -10.66 36.57
CA THR A 349 12.21 -10.65 36.86
C THR A 349 12.64 -11.90 37.63
N LYS A 350 11.83 -12.30 38.62
CA LYS A 350 12.05 -13.53 39.40
C LYS A 350 11.79 -14.78 38.56
N MET A 351 10.65 -14.83 37.85
CA MET A 351 10.23 -15.97 37.03
C MET A 351 11.31 -16.38 36.02
N TYR A 352 11.90 -15.42 35.31
CA TYR A 352 12.94 -15.67 34.31
C TYR A 352 14.37 -15.62 34.86
N GLN A 353 14.55 -15.40 36.17
CA GLN A 353 15.86 -15.30 36.82
C GLN A 353 16.81 -14.31 36.12
N LEU A 354 16.31 -13.10 35.82
CA LEU A 354 17.04 -12.13 35.01
C LEU A 354 18.22 -11.49 35.78
N PRO A 355 19.36 -11.23 35.11
CA PRO A 355 20.51 -10.58 35.73
C PRO A 355 20.19 -9.13 36.11
N LEU A 356 20.25 -8.82 37.41
CA LEU A 356 19.85 -7.52 37.98
C LEU A 356 20.68 -6.34 37.44
N GLU A 357 21.90 -6.58 36.98
CA GLU A 357 22.79 -5.56 36.39
C GLU A 357 22.23 -5.00 35.07
N ARG A 358 21.40 -5.79 34.38
CA ARG A 358 20.86 -5.45 33.06
C ARG A 358 19.48 -4.81 33.11
N LEU A 359 18.88 -4.75 34.30
CA LEU A 359 17.53 -4.24 34.52
C LEU A 359 17.52 -2.74 34.86
N PRO A 360 16.39 -2.06 34.64
CA PRO A 360 16.20 -0.68 35.09
C PRO A 360 16.49 -0.48 36.59
N ASN A 361 17.15 0.61 36.96
CA ASN A 361 17.59 0.89 38.34
C ASN A 361 16.45 0.90 39.37
N ASN A 362 15.25 1.31 38.97
CA ASN A 362 14.05 1.27 39.80
C ASN A 362 13.63 -0.17 40.14
N VAL A 363 13.67 -1.10 39.17
CA VAL A 363 13.38 -2.52 39.42
C VAL A 363 14.44 -3.13 40.30
N LYS A 364 15.72 -2.85 40.04
CA LYS A 364 16.84 -3.35 40.86
C LYS A 364 16.69 -2.95 42.33
N LYS A 365 16.35 -1.68 42.59
CA LYS A 365 16.14 -1.17 43.96
C LYS A 365 14.96 -1.85 44.64
N GLU A 366 13.84 -2.04 43.94
CA GLU A 366 12.67 -2.66 44.57
C GLU A 366 12.81 -4.16 44.73
N TYR A 367 13.46 -4.85 43.79
CA TYR A 367 13.68 -6.29 43.87
C TYR A 367 14.49 -6.71 45.11
N ILE A 368 15.44 -5.87 45.53
CA ILE A 368 16.28 -6.12 46.72
C ILE A 368 15.51 -5.91 48.03
N LYS A 369 14.37 -5.21 48.01
CA LYS A 369 13.56 -4.96 49.21
C LYS A 369 12.70 -6.15 49.63
N TYR A 370 12.44 -7.09 48.72
CA TYR A 370 11.57 -8.23 48.96
C TYR A 370 12.38 -9.51 49.21
N SER A 371 11.90 -10.34 50.12
CA SER A 371 12.41 -11.71 50.30
C SER A 371 12.02 -12.60 49.10
N PRO A 372 12.71 -13.73 48.88
CA PRO A 372 12.33 -14.69 47.83
C PRO A 372 10.88 -15.21 47.95
N GLU A 373 10.40 -15.42 49.18
CA GLU A 373 9.02 -15.85 49.47
C GLU A 373 8.01 -14.73 49.21
N GLU A 374 8.36 -13.47 49.51
CA GLU A 374 7.51 -12.32 49.20
C GLU A 374 7.38 -12.10 47.68
N LEU A 375 8.45 -12.33 46.92
CA LEU A 375 8.45 -12.26 45.45
C LEU A 375 7.59 -13.36 44.81
N GLU A 376 7.56 -14.57 45.38
CA GLU A 376 6.67 -15.66 44.95
C GLU A 376 5.19 -15.34 45.19
N ASN A 377 4.91 -14.63 46.29
CA ASN A 377 3.57 -14.21 46.67
C ASN A 377 3.10 -12.91 45.95
N ILE A 378 3.92 -12.30 45.08
CA ILE A 378 3.45 -11.21 44.21
C ILE A 378 2.49 -11.79 43.17
N MET A 379 1.22 -11.87 43.56
CA MET A 379 0.11 -12.19 42.67
C MET A 379 -0.08 -11.03 41.67
N ILE A 380 -0.09 -11.36 40.39
CA ILE A 380 -0.59 -10.45 39.37
C ILE A 380 -2.13 -10.46 39.51
N LEU A 381 -2.69 -9.37 40.06
CA LEU A 381 -4.13 -9.18 40.31
C LEU A 381 -4.99 -9.58 39.10
N GLY A 382 -5.79 -10.64 39.20
CA GLY A 382 -6.79 -11.03 38.20
C GLY A 382 -7.88 -12.01 38.66
N ASP A 383 -7.76 -12.61 39.85
CA ASP A 383 -8.29 -13.97 40.04
C ASP A 383 -9.75 -14.11 40.49
N ASN A 384 -10.37 -13.25 41.30
CA ASN A 384 -11.55 -13.72 42.06
C ASN A 384 -12.93 -13.13 41.68
N GLY A 385 -13.22 -12.80 40.42
CA GLY A 385 -14.65 -12.54 40.10
C GLY A 385 -15.04 -12.08 38.71
N ILE A 386 -14.13 -11.59 37.86
CA ILE A 386 -14.47 -11.24 36.47
C ILE A 386 -14.23 -12.42 35.53
N GLU A 387 -13.17 -13.21 35.78
CA GLU A 387 -12.82 -14.37 34.96
C GLU A 387 -13.87 -15.50 35.14
N GLU A 388 -14.29 -15.77 36.38
CA GLU A 388 -15.38 -16.72 36.71
C GLU A 388 -16.72 -16.32 36.06
N VAL A 389 -17.01 -15.01 35.99
CA VAL A 389 -18.22 -14.47 35.34
C VAL A 389 -18.14 -14.58 33.81
N ILE A 390 -16.96 -14.44 33.21
CA ILE A 390 -16.76 -14.55 31.75
C ILE A 390 -16.73 -16.02 31.31
N GLU A 391 -16.31 -16.95 32.16
CA GLU A 391 -16.38 -18.39 31.92
C GLU A 391 -17.80 -18.97 31.97
N ASN A 392 -18.74 -18.27 32.58
CA ASN A 392 -20.15 -18.65 32.54
C ASN A 392 -20.71 -18.51 31.11
N TRP A 393 -21.29 -19.59 30.54
CA TRP A 393 -21.86 -19.57 29.18
C TRP A 393 -22.99 -18.53 29.02
N ASP A 394 -23.77 -18.28 30.07
CA ASP A 394 -24.95 -17.43 29.99
C ASP A 394 -24.65 -15.94 30.24
N TYR A 395 -23.40 -15.60 30.57
CA TYR A 395 -23.00 -14.21 30.74
C TYR A 395 -23.07 -13.45 29.42
N THR A 396 -23.82 -12.33 29.44
CA THR A 396 -23.94 -11.37 28.35
C THR A 396 -23.57 -9.96 28.83
N ASN A 397 -22.94 -9.18 27.97
CA ASN A 397 -22.67 -7.77 28.23
C ASN A 397 -23.64 -6.91 27.39
N PRO A 398 -24.46 -6.05 28.00
CA PRO A 398 -25.48 -5.27 27.29
C PRO A 398 -24.90 -4.29 26.26
N ASP A 399 -23.63 -3.89 26.39
CA ASP A 399 -22.97 -2.97 25.47
C ASP A 399 -22.61 -3.60 24.12
N TYR A 400 -22.66 -4.93 24.01
CA TYR A 400 -22.23 -5.69 22.83
C TYR A 400 -23.34 -6.59 22.30
N TYR A 401 -23.21 -6.96 21.03
CA TYR A 401 -24.03 -8.02 20.44
C TYR A 401 -23.59 -9.38 21.03
N SER A 402 -24.55 -10.21 21.43
CA SER A 402 -24.31 -11.48 22.13
C SER A 402 -24.68 -12.68 21.26
N LEU A 403 -23.97 -13.79 21.51
CA LEU A 403 -24.30 -15.10 20.96
C LEU A 403 -25.71 -15.51 21.40
N GLN A 404 -26.52 -15.98 20.45
CA GLN A 404 -27.88 -16.45 20.70
C GLN A 404 -27.94 -17.97 20.89
N LEU A 405 -26.89 -18.68 20.47
CA LEU A 405 -26.77 -20.13 20.61
C LEU A 405 -26.55 -20.56 22.06
N ALA A 406 -27.29 -21.58 22.48
CA ALA A 406 -27.05 -22.26 23.75
C ALA A 406 -25.72 -23.04 23.68
N LYS A 407 -25.17 -23.38 24.85
CA LYS A 407 -23.87 -24.09 24.94
C LYS A 407 -23.85 -25.39 24.14
N ASN A 408 -24.95 -26.13 24.16
CA ASN A 408 -25.06 -27.42 23.47
C ASN A 408 -25.15 -27.29 21.95
N ASP A 409 -25.45 -26.09 21.44
CA ASP A 409 -25.51 -25.79 20.01
C ASP A 409 -24.18 -25.28 19.45
N VAL A 410 -23.17 -25.09 20.32
CA VAL A 410 -21.79 -24.82 19.94
C VAL A 410 -20.95 -26.06 20.14
N ILE A 411 -20.58 -26.71 19.04
CA ILE A 411 -19.95 -28.02 19.01
C ILE A 411 -18.47 -27.85 18.70
N LEU A 412 -17.60 -28.16 19.67
CA LEU A 412 -16.17 -28.24 19.44
C LEU A 412 -15.85 -29.54 18.68
N VAL A 413 -15.31 -29.42 17.48
CA VAL A 413 -14.96 -30.54 16.61
C VAL A 413 -13.45 -30.79 16.76
N ASN A 414 -13.11 -31.73 17.63
CA ASN A 414 -11.72 -32.11 17.95
C ASN A 414 -11.50 -33.63 17.95
N THR A 415 -12.49 -34.41 17.51
CA THR A 415 -12.44 -35.86 17.35
C THR A 415 -12.99 -36.27 15.99
N VAL A 416 -12.75 -37.52 15.59
CA VAL A 416 -13.30 -38.08 14.34
C VAL A 416 -14.83 -38.13 14.36
N ASP A 417 -15.45 -38.48 15.49
CA ASP A 417 -16.92 -38.56 15.60
C ASP A 417 -17.59 -37.19 15.49
N THR A 418 -17.05 -36.19 16.19
CA THR A 418 -17.55 -34.81 16.10
C THR A 418 -17.32 -34.24 14.70
N PHE A 419 -16.26 -34.66 14.01
CA PHE A 419 -16.00 -34.30 12.62
C PHE A 419 -17.07 -34.88 11.69
N PHE A 420 -17.40 -36.17 11.81
CA PHE A 420 -18.47 -36.76 11.01
C PHE A 420 -19.83 -36.13 11.30
N SER A 421 -20.15 -35.84 12.56
CA SER A 421 -21.37 -35.12 12.92
C SER A 421 -21.46 -33.75 12.22
N CYS A 422 -20.35 -33.01 12.16
CA CYS A 422 -20.27 -31.76 11.40
C CYS A 422 -20.49 -31.96 9.89
N MET A 423 -19.88 -33.00 9.30
CA MET A 423 -20.03 -33.29 7.86
C MET A 423 -21.46 -33.71 7.51
N GLU A 424 -22.12 -34.51 8.37
CA GLU A 424 -23.52 -34.88 8.20
C GLU A 424 -24.45 -33.67 8.28
N LYS A 425 -24.18 -32.73 9.19
CA LYS A 425 -24.90 -31.47 9.23
C LYS A 425 -24.74 -30.74 7.90
N ALA A 426 -23.51 -30.63 7.37
CA ALA A 426 -23.23 -29.93 6.11
C ALA A 426 -23.90 -30.54 4.86
N CYS A 427 -24.39 -31.79 4.92
CA CYS A 427 -25.14 -32.41 3.82
C CYS A 427 -26.57 -31.88 3.65
N LYS A 428 -27.13 -31.20 4.66
CA LYS A 428 -28.53 -30.74 4.69
C LYS A 428 -28.76 -29.26 4.27
N PRO A 429 -27.95 -28.28 4.72
CA PRO A 429 -28.25 -26.87 4.53
C PRO A 429 -27.83 -26.36 3.15
N THR A 430 -28.55 -25.36 2.67
CA THR A 430 -28.21 -24.59 1.46
C THR A 430 -27.29 -23.40 1.76
N LEU A 431 -27.05 -23.09 3.04
CA LEU A 431 -26.32 -21.92 3.52
C LEU A 431 -25.40 -22.28 4.69
N VAL A 432 -24.17 -21.79 4.68
CA VAL A 432 -23.21 -21.91 5.79
C VAL A 432 -22.44 -20.61 5.98
N ALA A 433 -22.32 -20.16 7.21
CA ALA A 433 -21.43 -19.07 7.57
C ALA A 433 -20.05 -19.59 7.93
N VAL A 434 -19.01 -18.92 7.42
CA VAL A 434 -17.62 -19.31 7.56
C VAL A 434 -16.83 -18.14 8.13
N ASP A 435 -16.08 -18.44 9.18
CA ASP A 435 -15.03 -17.58 9.72
C ASP A 435 -13.82 -18.46 10.12
N ALA A 436 -12.67 -17.86 10.40
CA ALA A 436 -11.47 -18.58 10.79
C ALA A 436 -10.62 -17.80 11.82
N GLU A 437 -9.94 -18.55 12.69
CA GLU A 437 -8.92 -17.98 13.57
C GLU A 437 -7.57 -18.62 13.31
N TRP A 438 -6.53 -17.79 13.24
CA TRP A 438 -5.18 -18.22 12.89
C TRP A 438 -4.12 -17.57 13.76
N PHE A 439 -3.00 -18.26 13.89
CA PHE A 439 -1.81 -17.71 14.52
C PHE A 439 -0.99 -16.93 13.49
N SER A 440 -0.69 -15.67 13.82
CA SER A 440 0.22 -14.81 13.05
C SER A 440 1.46 -14.53 13.88
N SER A 441 2.60 -15.14 13.54
CA SER A 441 3.90 -14.71 14.04
C SER A 441 4.27 -13.39 13.37
N PHE A 442 3.88 -12.28 14.00
CA PHE A 442 4.14 -10.92 13.55
C PHE A 442 5.61 -10.74 13.10
N GLY A 443 5.81 -10.70 11.78
CA GLY A 443 7.06 -10.24 11.16
C GLY A 443 8.26 -11.19 11.23
N LEU A 444 8.13 -12.42 11.71
CA LEU A 444 9.28 -13.33 11.88
C LEU A 444 9.55 -14.28 10.71
N GLY A 445 8.84 -14.14 9.58
CA GLY A 445 9.09 -14.94 8.38
C GLY A 445 8.44 -16.33 8.40
N GLU A 446 7.81 -16.72 9.50
CA GLU A 446 6.94 -17.89 9.59
C GLU A 446 5.60 -17.69 8.85
N THR A 447 5.03 -18.79 8.37
CA THR A 447 3.76 -18.85 7.66
C THR A 447 2.58 -18.74 8.62
N THR A 448 1.53 -18.00 8.23
CA THR A 448 0.25 -17.97 8.94
C THR A 448 -0.33 -19.38 9.01
N LYS A 449 -0.68 -19.86 10.22
CA LYS A 449 -1.25 -21.21 10.43
C LYS A 449 -2.66 -21.13 10.99
N MET A 450 -3.61 -21.82 10.36
CA MET A 450 -4.98 -21.90 10.85
C MET A 450 -5.03 -22.66 12.18
N CYS A 451 -5.74 -22.10 13.16
CA CYS A 451 -5.94 -22.71 14.47
C CYS A 451 -7.36 -23.26 14.63
N LEU A 452 -8.35 -22.54 14.13
CA LEU A 452 -9.77 -22.87 14.24
C LEU A 452 -10.48 -22.47 12.93
N LEU A 453 -11.40 -23.31 12.48
CA LEU A 453 -12.35 -23.00 11.40
C LEU A 453 -13.76 -23.06 11.97
N GLN A 454 -14.55 -22.03 11.76
CA GLN A 454 -15.91 -21.93 12.28
C GLN A 454 -16.91 -22.12 11.14
N LEU A 455 -17.83 -23.06 11.32
CA LEU A 455 -18.95 -23.29 10.40
C LEU A 455 -20.25 -23.15 11.18
N ALA A 456 -21.05 -22.13 10.89
CA ALA A 456 -22.39 -22.00 11.46
C ALA A 456 -23.46 -22.39 10.42
N PHE A 457 -24.41 -23.22 10.86
CA PHE A 457 -25.54 -23.73 10.08
C PHE A 457 -26.81 -23.55 10.91
N ASP A 458 -27.79 -22.82 10.38
CA ASP A 458 -29.07 -22.57 11.06
C ASP A 458 -28.85 -22.09 12.52
N ASN A 459 -29.21 -22.93 13.49
CA ASN A 459 -29.09 -22.69 14.93
C ASN A 459 -27.93 -23.47 15.58
N GLN A 460 -26.86 -23.79 14.85
CA GLN A 460 -25.70 -24.50 15.41
C GLN A 460 -24.38 -23.94 14.86
N ALA A 461 -23.34 -23.93 15.68
CA ALA A 461 -21.99 -23.54 15.29
C ALA A 461 -20.98 -24.66 15.59
N PHE A 462 -20.20 -25.04 14.59
CA PHE A 462 -19.14 -26.04 14.70
C PHE A 462 -17.79 -25.32 14.71
N LEU A 463 -17.01 -25.55 15.77
CA LEU A 463 -15.67 -25.01 15.95
C LEU A 463 -14.66 -26.11 15.63
N ILE A 464 -14.18 -26.16 14.38
CA ILE A 464 -13.27 -27.19 13.87
C ILE A 464 -11.84 -26.88 14.30
N ASP A 465 -11.36 -27.66 15.26
CA ASP A 465 -10.05 -27.51 15.88
C ASP A 465 -8.96 -28.11 14.99
N ILE A 466 -8.45 -27.30 14.05
CA ILE A 466 -7.46 -27.74 13.08
C ILE A 466 -6.20 -28.29 13.75
N ILE A 467 -5.77 -27.72 14.89
CA ILE A 467 -4.56 -28.16 15.61
C ILE A 467 -4.73 -29.59 16.14
N MET A 468 -5.89 -29.89 16.73
CA MET A 468 -6.18 -31.21 17.29
C MET A 468 -6.49 -32.25 16.21
N LEU A 469 -7.10 -31.83 15.10
CA LEU A 469 -7.52 -32.71 14.01
C LEU A 469 -6.40 -33.06 13.04
N LEU A 470 -5.41 -32.17 12.85
CA LEU A 470 -4.29 -32.40 11.92
C LEU A 470 -3.57 -33.75 12.11
N PRO A 471 -3.23 -34.19 13.34
CA PRO A 471 -2.55 -35.48 13.55
C PRO A 471 -3.48 -36.70 13.43
N ILE A 472 -4.80 -36.55 13.43
CA ILE A 472 -5.75 -37.67 13.49
C ILE A 472 -6.62 -37.84 12.23
N LEU A 473 -6.76 -36.80 11.40
CA LEU A 473 -7.53 -36.86 10.16
C LEU A 473 -6.63 -37.17 8.95
N ASP A 474 -7.06 -38.13 8.13
CA ASP A 474 -6.42 -38.45 6.86
C ASP A 474 -6.98 -37.61 5.69
N GLU A 475 -6.38 -37.77 4.50
CA GLU A 475 -6.74 -37.04 3.28
C GLU A 475 -8.22 -37.22 2.86
N THR A 476 -8.85 -38.34 3.21
CA THR A 476 -10.28 -38.56 2.88
C THR A 476 -11.20 -37.67 3.71
N HIS A 477 -10.83 -37.42 4.97
CA HIS A 477 -11.54 -36.49 5.84
C HIS A 477 -11.40 -35.05 5.33
N TRP A 478 -10.18 -34.64 4.96
CA TRP A 478 -9.92 -33.31 4.40
C TRP A 478 -10.64 -33.09 3.07
N LEU A 479 -10.77 -34.15 2.24
CA LEU A 479 -11.58 -34.10 1.03
C LEU A 479 -13.06 -33.83 1.36
N LYS A 480 -13.64 -34.50 2.37
CA LYS A 480 -15.02 -34.23 2.83
C LYS A 480 -15.21 -32.79 3.29
N LEU A 481 -14.28 -32.26 4.07
CA LEU A 481 -14.32 -30.85 4.48
C LEU A 481 -14.25 -29.91 3.26
N SER A 482 -13.35 -30.19 2.32
CA SER A 482 -13.21 -29.39 1.09
C SER A 482 -14.48 -29.40 0.24
N ASN A 483 -15.26 -30.48 0.26
CA ASN A 483 -16.52 -30.60 -0.49
C ASN A 483 -17.56 -29.58 -0.05
N ILE A 484 -17.55 -29.11 1.20
CA ILE A 484 -18.44 -28.03 1.64
C ILE A 484 -18.19 -26.77 0.79
N PHE A 485 -16.92 -26.46 0.55
CA PHE A 485 -16.49 -25.27 -0.19
C PHE A 485 -16.63 -25.42 -1.72
N THR A 486 -16.38 -26.61 -2.26
CA THR A 486 -16.45 -26.87 -3.72
C THR A 486 -17.85 -27.20 -4.21
N ASN A 487 -18.78 -27.57 -3.32
CA ASN A 487 -20.17 -27.82 -3.67
C ASN A 487 -20.92 -26.51 -3.99
N GLY A 488 -21.42 -26.40 -5.22
CA GLY A 488 -22.16 -25.22 -5.69
C GLY A 488 -23.55 -25.07 -5.09
N ASN A 489 -24.13 -26.15 -4.55
CA ASN A 489 -25.46 -26.13 -3.94
C ASN A 489 -25.45 -25.56 -2.51
N ILE A 490 -24.27 -25.45 -1.91
CA ILE A 490 -24.08 -24.86 -0.58
C ILE A 490 -23.54 -23.44 -0.78
N ARG A 491 -24.28 -22.43 -0.32
CA ARG A 491 -23.81 -21.04 -0.29
C ARG A 491 -22.94 -20.81 0.94
N LYS A 492 -21.73 -20.29 0.75
CA LYS A 492 -20.81 -19.92 1.82
C LYS A 492 -20.86 -18.42 2.03
N ILE A 493 -21.27 -17.97 3.21
CA ILE A 493 -21.21 -16.55 3.59
C ILE A 493 -20.02 -16.30 4.52
N GLY A 494 -19.34 -15.18 4.35
CA GLY A 494 -18.21 -14.79 5.19
C GLY A 494 -17.97 -13.28 5.13
N PHE A 495 -16.98 -12.79 5.87
CA PHE A 495 -16.59 -11.37 5.83
C PHE A 495 -15.09 -11.24 5.55
N GLY A 496 -14.71 -11.04 4.29
CA GLY A 496 -13.33 -11.16 3.84
C GLY A 496 -12.89 -12.62 3.63
N ILE A 497 -13.84 -13.50 3.29
CA ILE A 497 -13.71 -14.96 3.25
C ILE A 497 -12.54 -15.48 2.40
N ASP A 498 -12.14 -14.72 1.37
CA ASP A 498 -10.96 -15.03 0.56
C ASP A 498 -9.67 -15.11 1.38
N GLY A 499 -9.56 -14.30 2.44
CA GLY A 499 -8.44 -14.34 3.38
C GLY A 499 -8.41 -15.68 4.13
N ASP A 500 -9.56 -16.09 4.63
CA ASP A 500 -9.73 -17.30 5.43
C ASP A 500 -9.46 -18.54 4.58
N ILE A 501 -10.02 -18.58 3.36
CA ILE A 501 -9.78 -19.65 2.37
C ILE A 501 -8.30 -19.75 2.00
N LYS A 502 -7.58 -18.62 1.90
CA LYS A 502 -6.13 -18.63 1.63
C LYS A 502 -5.35 -19.29 2.76
N VAL A 503 -5.70 -19.04 4.01
CA VAL A 503 -5.06 -19.71 5.15
C VAL A 503 -5.48 -21.18 5.20
N LEU A 504 -6.75 -21.49 4.95
CA LEU A 504 -7.30 -22.84 4.93
C LEU A 504 -6.58 -23.74 3.89
N LYS A 505 -6.24 -23.17 2.73
CA LYS A 505 -5.42 -23.85 1.70
C LYS A 505 -4.06 -24.31 2.23
N THR A 506 -3.49 -23.67 3.23
CA THR A 506 -2.13 -23.99 3.71
C THR A 506 -2.07 -25.17 4.68
N ILE A 507 -3.22 -25.77 5.04
CA ILE A 507 -3.28 -26.86 6.01
C ILE A 507 -2.59 -28.13 5.50
N ASN A 508 -2.93 -28.60 4.30
CA ASN A 508 -2.36 -29.80 3.69
C ASN A 508 -2.53 -29.80 2.16
N GLN A 509 -1.97 -30.81 1.50
CA GLN A 509 -1.95 -30.91 0.04
C GLN A 509 -3.36 -31.04 -0.57
N THR A 510 -4.28 -31.78 0.06
CA THR A 510 -5.67 -31.92 -0.40
C THR A 510 -6.41 -30.60 -0.39
N MET A 511 -6.22 -29.78 0.65
CA MET A 511 -6.83 -28.44 0.75
C MET A 511 -6.24 -27.49 -0.30
N ILE A 512 -4.93 -27.54 -0.56
CA ILE A 512 -4.28 -26.79 -1.66
C ILE A 512 -4.95 -27.12 -3.00
N GLN A 513 -5.11 -28.41 -3.30
CA GLN A 513 -5.59 -28.88 -4.60
C GLN A 513 -7.09 -28.58 -4.81
N ASN A 514 -7.93 -28.85 -3.82
CA ASN A 514 -9.38 -28.79 -4.00
C ASN A 514 -9.94 -27.36 -3.87
N LEU A 515 -9.39 -26.53 -2.98
CA LEU A 515 -9.91 -25.18 -2.76
C LEU A 515 -9.51 -24.18 -3.86
N VAL A 516 -8.88 -24.63 -4.95
CA VAL A 516 -8.70 -23.79 -6.16
C VAL A 516 -10.05 -23.40 -6.77
N SER A 517 -11.08 -24.23 -6.61
CA SER A 517 -12.42 -24.05 -7.20
C SER A 517 -13.51 -23.92 -6.12
N VAL A 518 -13.39 -22.93 -5.23
CA VAL A 518 -14.49 -22.61 -4.29
C VAL A 518 -15.66 -22.03 -5.09
N LYS A 519 -16.88 -22.50 -4.82
CA LYS A 519 -18.11 -22.11 -5.55
C LYS A 519 -19.13 -21.45 -4.64
N ASN A 520 -20.04 -20.65 -5.19
CA ASN A 520 -21.19 -20.08 -4.47
C ASN A 520 -20.81 -19.41 -3.13
N THR A 521 -19.80 -18.55 -3.17
CA THR A 521 -19.40 -17.71 -2.04
C THR A 521 -20.08 -16.35 -2.11
N LEU A 522 -20.47 -15.83 -0.97
CA LEU A 522 -20.98 -14.47 -0.80
C LEU A 522 -20.17 -13.80 0.30
N ASP A 523 -19.35 -12.83 -0.10
CA ASP A 523 -18.58 -12.04 0.84
C ASP A 523 -19.40 -10.82 1.30
N LEU A 524 -19.86 -10.85 2.55
CA LEU A 524 -20.60 -9.75 3.16
C LEU A 524 -19.78 -8.47 3.24
N LYS A 525 -18.45 -8.55 3.19
CA LYS A 525 -17.57 -7.39 3.12
C LYS A 525 -17.77 -6.61 1.82
N ASP A 526 -18.05 -7.28 0.71
CA ASP A 526 -18.30 -6.59 -0.55
C ASP A 526 -19.63 -5.84 -0.50
N CYS A 527 -20.67 -6.48 0.05
CA CYS A 527 -21.93 -5.81 0.36
C CYS A 527 -21.73 -4.64 1.32
N TRP A 528 -20.94 -4.83 2.38
CA TRP A 528 -20.63 -3.77 3.34
C TRP A 528 -19.85 -2.62 2.73
N ASN A 529 -18.87 -2.88 1.85
CA ASN A 529 -18.15 -1.82 1.14
C ASN A 529 -19.11 -1.03 0.23
N GLN A 530 -20.04 -1.71 -0.45
CA GLN A 530 -21.04 -1.05 -1.28
C GLN A 530 -22.04 -0.22 -0.47
N ILE A 531 -22.39 -0.67 0.73
CA ILE A 531 -23.18 0.08 1.73
C ILE A 531 -22.36 1.29 2.19
N MET A 532 -21.12 1.08 2.62
CA MET A 532 -20.23 2.13 3.11
C MET A 532 -19.86 3.18 2.05
N ASP A 533 -19.75 2.80 0.78
CA ASP A 533 -19.51 3.72 -0.34
C ASP A 533 -20.68 4.69 -0.56
N GLN A 534 -21.88 4.30 -0.14
CA GLN A 534 -23.12 5.07 -0.24
C GLN A 534 -23.47 5.79 1.08
N CYS A 535 -22.84 5.40 2.18
CA CYS A 535 -22.92 6.09 3.45
C CYS A 535 -21.98 7.31 3.49
N PRO A 536 -22.41 8.46 4.03
CA PRO A 536 -21.45 9.47 4.52
C PRO A 536 -20.46 8.78 5.48
N ASN A 537 -19.22 9.27 5.54
CA ASN A 537 -18.01 8.59 6.01
C ASN A 537 -18.00 8.15 7.51
N ASP A 538 -19.15 7.99 8.18
CA ASP A 538 -19.30 8.08 9.64
C ASP A 538 -19.66 6.80 10.37
N ILE A 539 -19.66 5.66 9.69
CA ILE A 539 -19.58 4.41 10.44
C ILE A 539 -18.11 4.24 10.87
N ASN A 540 -17.75 4.89 11.99
CA ASN A 540 -16.45 4.77 12.68
C ASN A 540 -16.11 3.30 13.03
N LYS A 541 -17.08 2.39 12.91
CA LYS A 541 -16.89 0.94 13.03
C LYS A 541 -16.72 0.34 11.62
N LYS A 542 -15.47 0.07 11.25
CA LYS A 542 -15.12 -0.68 10.04
C LYS A 542 -15.14 -2.19 10.31
N GLY A 543 -15.36 -2.96 9.25
CA GLY A 543 -15.36 -4.44 9.29
C GLY A 543 -16.66 -5.03 9.84
N LEU A 544 -16.65 -6.33 10.11
CA LEU A 544 -17.84 -7.09 10.55
C LEU A 544 -18.57 -6.47 11.74
N SER A 545 -17.84 -6.05 12.78
CA SER A 545 -18.42 -5.36 13.97
C SER A 545 -19.19 -4.07 13.61
N GLY A 546 -18.82 -3.40 12.53
CA GLY A 546 -19.56 -2.25 11.99
C GLY A 546 -20.87 -2.65 11.31
N MET A 547 -20.84 -3.73 10.54
CA MET A 547 -22.02 -4.30 9.89
C MET A 547 -23.01 -4.85 10.92
N VAL A 548 -22.54 -5.57 11.96
CA VAL A 548 -23.37 -6.03 13.09
C VAL A 548 -24.01 -4.83 13.81
N PHE A 549 -23.25 -3.77 14.05
CA PHE A 549 -23.80 -2.55 14.65
C PHE A 549 -24.86 -1.88 13.78
N TYR A 550 -24.67 -1.90 12.46
CA TYR A 550 -25.66 -1.37 11.52
C TYR A 550 -26.97 -2.15 11.55
N CYS A 551 -26.89 -3.50 11.54
CA CYS A 551 -28.06 -4.37 11.55
C CYS A 551 -28.77 -4.40 12.91
N PHE A 552 -28.03 -4.44 14.02
CA PHE A 552 -28.58 -4.78 15.35
C PHE A 552 -28.33 -3.72 16.43
N GLY A 553 -27.75 -2.57 16.09
CA GLY A 553 -27.51 -1.46 17.02
C GLY A 553 -26.41 -1.68 18.06
N ARG A 554 -25.76 -2.85 18.08
CA ARG A 554 -24.68 -3.18 19.03
C ARG A 554 -23.44 -3.73 18.31
N PRO A 555 -22.22 -3.34 18.71
CA PRO A 555 -20.99 -3.87 18.10
C PRO A 555 -20.62 -5.27 18.62
N LEU A 556 -19.79 -5.99 17.86
CA LEU A 556 -19.08 -7.17 18.36
C LEU A 556 -17.98 -6.80 19.37
N ASN A 557 -17.79 -7.64 20.38
CA ASN A 557 -16.74 -7.51 21.38
C ASN A 557 -15.41 -8.09 20.89
N LYS A 558 -14.46 -7.22 20.49
CA LYS A 558 -13.19 -7.62 19.85
C LYS A 558 -12.08 -8.11 20.80
N ARG A 559 -12.40 -8.45 22.06
CA ARG A 559 -11.38 -8.78 23.09
C ARG A 559 -10.57 -10.04 22.76
N GLU A 560 -11.20 -11.06 22.17
CA GLU A 560 -10.52 -12.33 21.86
C GLU A 560 -9.89 -12.37 20.45
N GLN A 561 -10.13 -11.35 19.61
CA GLN A 561 -9.65 -11.27 18.23
C GLN A 561 -8.13 -11.46 18.09
N ILE A 562 -7.35 -11.04 19.10
CA ILE A 562 -5.89 -11.19 19.10
C ILE A 562 -5.39 -12.11 20.21
N SER A 563 -6.27 -12.97 20.73
CA SER A 563 -5.90 -13.96 21.75
C SER A 563 -4.97 -15.03 21.17
N ASN A 564 -4.34 -15.81 22.04
CA ASN A 564 -3.56 -16.96 21.60
C ASN A 564 -4.50 -18.11 21.17
N TRP A 565 -4.86 -18.13 19.89
CA TRP A 565 -5.73 -19.17 19.29
C TRP A 565 -5.06 -20.54 19.15
N SER A 566 -3.74 -20.64 19.35
CA SER A 566 -3.04 -21.94 19.40
C SER A 566 -3.10 -22.63 20.76
N ALA A 567 -3.48 -21.90 21.82
CA ALA A 567 -3.57 -22.47 23.16
C ALA A 567 -4.67 -23.54 23.25
N ARG A 568 -4.38 -24.66 23.91
CA ARG A 568 -5.33 -25.73 24.21
C ARG A 568 -5.32 -26.08 25.71
N PRO A 569 -6.48 -26.35 26.32
CA PRO A 569 -7.83 -26.28 25.72
C PRO A 569 -8.27 -24.83 25.40
N LEU A 570 -9.27 -24.67 24.53
CA LEU A 570 -9.88 -23.36 24.29
C LEU A 570 -10.73 -22.95 25.50
N SER A 571 -10.59 -21.71 25.96
CA SER A 571 -11.44 -21.16 27.02
C SER A 571 -12.88 -20.97 26.54
N VAL A 572 -13.84 -20.89 27.47
CA VAL A 572 -15.25 -20.61 27.15
C VAL A 572 -15.39 -19.27 26.41
N SER A 573 -14.64 -18.25 26.81
CA SER A 573 -14.66 -16.94 26.15
C SER A 573 -14.25 -17.01 24.67
N LYS A 574 -13.22 -17.79 24.34
CA LYS A 574 -12.76 -18.02 22.96
C LYS A 574 -13.78 -18.80 22.14
N MET A 575 -14.37 -19.85 22.73
CA MET A 575 -15.42 -20.63 22.05
C MET A 575 -16.64 -19.77 21.74
N LYS A 576 -17.12 -18.96 22.69
CA LYS A 576 -18.21 -18.01 22.47
C LYS A 576 -17.89 -16.98 21.39
N TYR A 577 -16.71 -16.38 21.47
CA TYR A 577 -16.28 -15.38 20.49
C TYR A 577 -16.25 -15.98 19.08
N ALA A 578 -15.60 -17.13 18.92
CA ALA A 578 -15.49 -17.83 17.65
C ALA A 578 -16.87 -18.22 17.09
N ALA A 579 -17.76 -18.76 17.94
CA ALA A 579 -19.12 -19.10 17.52
C ALA A 579 -19.91 -17.86 17.10
N LEU A 580 -19.74 -16.73 17.79
CA LEU A 580 -20.44 -15.48 17.50
C LEU A 580 -20.00 -14.87 16.17
N ASP A 581 -18.70 -14.89 15.87
CA ASP A 581 -18.16 -14.33 14.62
C ASP A 581 -18.70 -15.11 13.39
N ALA A 582 -19.02 -16.39 13.53
CA ALA A 582 -19.75 -17.15 12.49
C ALA A 582 -21.28 -16.95 12.54
N GLN A 583 -21.91 -17.04 13.72
CA GLN A 583 -23.38 -16.92 13.86
C GLN A 583 -23.88 -15.55 13.37
N CYS A 584 -23.17 -14.47 13.70
CA CYS A 584 -23.61 -13.12 13.34
C CYS A 584 -23.67 -12.91 11.81
N LEU A 585 -22.93 -13.68 11.02
CA LEU A 585 -23.02 -13.64 9.56
C LEU A 585 -24.36 -14.19 9.06
N LEU A 586 -24.87 -15.26 9.68
CA LEU A 586 -26.21 -15.80 9.39
C LEU A 586 -27.28 -14.78 9.79
N ASP A 587 -27.16 -14.20 11.00
CA ASP A 587 -28.09 -13.18 11.48
C ASP A 587 -28.13 -11.99 10.51
N ILE A 588 -26.96 -11.51 10.06
CA ILE A 588 -26.87 -10.44 9.06
C ILE A 588 -27.55 -10.88 7.76
N TYR A 589 -27.22 -12.06 7.23
CA TYR A 589 -27.81 -12.56 5.98
C TYR A 589 -29.34 -12.57 6.05
N ASN A 590 -29.90 -13.13 7.13
CA ASN A 590 -31.33 -13.23 7.34
C ASN A 590 -31.98 -11.84 7.49
N TYR A 591 -31.39 -10.97 8.32
CA TYR A 591 -31.87 -9.60 8.49
C TYR A 591 -31.94 -8.84 7.17
N LEU A 592 -30.91 -8.97 6.33
CA LEU A 592 -30.85 -8.31 5.02
C LEU A 592 -31.86 -8.92 4.04
N GLU A 593 -32.06 -10.24 4.06
CA GLU A 593 -33.04 -10.95 3.22
C GLU A 593 -34.48 -10.59 3.60
N GLU A 594 -34.83 -10.65 4.88
CA GLU A 594 -36.12 -10.22 5.42
C GLU A 594 -36.40 -8.76 5.10
N ARG A 595 -35.40 -7.88 5.26
CA ARG A 595 -35.57 -6.45 4.96
C ARG A 595 -35.81 -6.22 3.48
N CYS A 596 -35.17 -6.96 2.58
CA CYS A 596 -35.46 -6.85 1.15
C CYS A 596 -36.85 -7.37 0.78
N GLN A 597 -37.27 -8.51 1.35
CA GLN A 597 -38.61 -9.05 1.13
C GLN A 597 -39.69 -8.07 1.61
N ALA A 598 -39.53 -7.49 2.80
CA ALA A 598 -40.44 -6.49 3.35
C ALA A 598 -40.56 -5.24 2.47
N LEU A 599 -39.53 -4.92 1.68
CA LEU A 599 -39.49 -3.77 0.78
C LEU A 599 -39.83 -4.13 -0.67
N GLY A 600 -40.26 -5.37 -0.95
CA GLY A 600 -40.55 -5.83 -2.32
C GLY A 600 -39.32 -5.88 -3.25
N LEU A 601 -38.11 -5.91 -2.68
CA LEU A 601 -36.85 -5.87 -3.42
C LEU A 601 -36.41 -7.29 -3.81
N PRO A 602 -36.06 -7.53 -5.09
CA PRO A 602 -35.85 -8.88 -5.61
C PRO A 602 -34.56 -9.56 -5.13
N ASP A 603 -33.51 -8.82 -4.77
CA ASP A 603 -32.32 -9.36 -4.10
C ASP A 603 -31.53 -8.25 -3.38
N TRP A 604 -31.24 -8.44 -2.08
CA TRP A 604 -30.38 -7.51 -1.34
C TRP A 604 -28.92 -7.54 -1.79
N LYS A 605 -28.51 -8.61 -2.47
CA LYS A 605 -27.19 -8.71 -3.12
C LYS A 605 -27.04 -7.67 -4.23
N ILE A 606 -28.15 -7.11 -4.70
CA ILE A 606 -28.22 -6.00 -5.64
C ILE A 606 -28.68 -4.78 -4.84
N LYS A 607 -27.72 -3.94 -4.40
CA LYS A 607 -27.82 -2.49 -4.12
C LYS A 607 -29.09 -1.82 -3.51
N HIS A 608 -30.00 -2.50 -2.84
CA HIS A 608 -31.28 -1.86 -2.44
C HIS A 608 -31.49 -1.63 -0.94
N LEU A 609 -30.63 -2.13 -0.05
CA LEU A 609 -30.90 -2.09 1.40
C LEU A 609 -30.58 -0.79 2.16
N MET A 610 -29.72 0.08 1.60
CA MET A 610 -29.44 1.39 2.23
C MET A 610 -30.61 2.36 2.11
N VAL A 611 -31.45 2.17 1.09
CA VAL A 611 -32.65 2.99 0.86
C VAL A 611 -33.66 2.83 2.01
N SER A 612 -33.54 1.80 2.84
CA SER A 612 -34.55 1.47 3.84
C SER A 612 -34.47 2.23 5.17
N ARG A 613 -33.44 3.06 5.41
CA ARG A 613 -33.51 4.11 6.46
C ARG A 613 -34.13 5.41 5.92
N ILE A 614 -34.19 5.54 4.60
CA ILE A 614 -34.81 6.64 3.83
C ILE A 614 -36.28 6.32 3.55
N GLY A 615 -36.61 5.03 3.39
CA GLY A 615 -37.91 4.52 2.96
C GLY A 615 -39.07 4.72 3.93
N TYR A 616 -38.84 5.12 5.19
CA TYR A 616 -39.96 5.55 6.06
C TYR A 616 -40.66 6.81 5.52
N TYR A 617 -39.97 7.58 4.65
CA TYR A 617 -40.55 8.71 3.92
C TYR A 617 -40.92 8.37 2.46
N GLU A 618 -40.52 7.21 1.92
CA GLU A 618 -40.95 6.78 0.57
C GLU A 618 -42.40 6.26 0.59
N ASP A 619 -42.82 5.56 1.65
CA ASP A 619 -44.21 5.08 1.79
C ASP A 619 -45.24 6.23 1.92
N GLN A 620 -44.80 7.47 2.24
CA GLN A 620 -45.67 8.66 2.25
C GLN A 620 -45.66 9.44 0.92
N ILE A 621 -44.70 9.15 0.04
CA ILE A 621 -44.55 9.81 -1.27
C ILE A 621 -45.02 8.89 -2.41
N SER A 622 -44.95 7.56 -2.25
CA SER A 622 -45.43 6.57 -3.22
C SER A 622 -46.95 6.60 -3.42
N ASP A 623 -47.70 7.18 -2.49
CA ASP A 623 -49.15 7.35 -2.62
C ASP A 623 -49.57 8.40 -3.67
N MET A 624 -48.63 9.07 -4.36
CA MET A 624 -48.96 10.17 -5.27
C MET A 624 -48.69 9.98 -6.77
N THR A 625 -48.07 8.89 -7.27
CA THR A 625 -47.91 8.75 -8.75
C THR A 625 -47.83 7.30 -9.26
N GLU A 626 -48.61 7.00 -10.31
CA GLU A 626 -48.52 5.78 -11.12
C GLU A 626 -47.15 5.67 -11.84
N ASP A 627 -46.33 4.68 -11.46
CA ASP A 627 -44.88 4.61 -11.74
C ASP A 627 -44.43 4.50 -13.22
N ASN A 628 -45.31 4.30 -14.21
CA ASN A 628 -44.85 4.06 -15.61
C ASN A 628 -44.63 5.31 -16.46
N GLN A 629 -45.27 6.45 -16.17
CA GLN A 629 -45.16 7.66 -17.01
C GLN A 629 -43.91 8.50 -16.69
N PHE A 630 -43.54 8.57 -15.41
CA PHE A 630 -42.39 9.38 -14.97
C PHE A 630 -41.06 8.80 -15.47
N ASP A 631 -40.89 7.48 -15.40
CA ASP A 631 -39.64 6.84 -15.81
C ASP A 631 -39.38 7.01 -17.32
N THR A 632 -40.44 7.03 -18.13
CA THR A 632 -40.34 7.34 -19.57
C THR A 632 -39.86 8.79 -19.77
N CYS A 633 -40.46 9.74 -19.06
CA CYS A 633 -40.09 11.16 -19.11
C CYS A 633 -38.64 11.41 -18.64
N PHE A 634 -38.21 10.76 -17.56
CA PHE A 634 -36.85 10.87 -17.05
C PHE A 634 -35.82 10.31 -18.05
N ASN A 635 -36.09 9.15 -18.66
CA ASN A 635 -35.20 8.55 -19.64
C ASN A 635 -35.03 9.44 -20.88
N GLU A 636 -36.10 10.09 -21.35
CA GLU A 636 -36.03 11.07 -22.43
C GLU A 636 -35.15 12.28 -22.08
N LEU A 637 -35.33 12.85 -20.88
CA LEU A 637 -34.49 13.95 -20.39
C LEU A 637 -33.02 13.53 -20.28
N HIS A 638 -32.75 12.32 -19.79
CA HIS A 638 -31.39 11.80 -19.67
C HIS A 638 -30.70 11.64 -21.02
N GLU A 639 -31.39 11.08 -22.02
CA GLU A 639 -30.87 10.95 -23.39
C GLU A 639 -30.64 12.32 -24.05
N LEU A 640 -31.54 13.29 -23.83
CA LEU A 640 -31.35 14.67 -24.29
C LEU A 640 -30.15 15.34 -23.62
N TRP A 641 -29.92 15.11 -22.32
CA TRP A 641 -28.74 15.62 -21.63
C TRP A 641 -27.44 15.10 -22.23
N ILE A 642 -27.41 13.83 -22.67
CA ILE A 642 -26.26 13.21 -23.33
C ILE A 642 -26.06 13.76 -24.75
N SER A 643 -27.15 13.88 -25.52
CA SER A 643 -27.11 14.10 -26.97
C SER A 643 -27.15 15.57 -27.38
N SER A 644 -27.93 16.41 -26.69
CA SER A 644 -28.25 17.76 -27.14
C SER A 644 -28.60 18.68 -25.97
N ARG A 645 -27.60 19.45 -25.53
CA ARG A 645 -27.75 20.31 -24.36
C ARG A 645 -28.83 21.38 -24.49
N ASN A 646 -28.93 22.01 -25.67
CA ASN A 646 -29.92 23.06 -25.91
C ASN A 646 -31.35 22.51 -25.91
N GLU A 647 -31.55 21.28 -26.37
CA GLU A 647 -32.87 20.63 -26.35
C GLU A 647 -33.23 20.16 -24.94
N PHE A 648 -32.27 19.62 -24.17
CA PHE A 648 -32.45 19.31 -22.76
C PHE A 648 -32.92 20.55 -21.97
N ASP A 649 -32.23 21.68 -22.11
CA ASP A 649 -32.56 22.91 -21.38
C ASP A 649 -33.97 23.41 -21.71
N LYS A 650 -34.38 23.30 -22.99
CA LYS A 650 -35.71 23.69 -23.44
C LYS A 650 -36.79 22.76 -22.90
N VAL A 651 -36.63 21.44 -23.08
CA VAL A 651 -37.62 20.44 -22.67
C VAL A 651 -37.80 20.45 -21.16
N LEU A 652 -36.71 20.53 -20.39
CA LEU A 652 -36.79 20.60 -18.94
C LEU A 652 -37.50 21.88 -18.48
N MET A 653 -37.22 23.05 -19.08
CA MET A 653 -37.94 24.28 -18.74
C MET A 653 -39.44 24.21 -19.05
N ASP A 654 -39.82 23.65 -20.20
CA ASP A 654 -41.22 23.45 -20.58
C ASP A 654 -41.94 22.53 -19.58
N GLN A 655 -41.25 21.50 -19.08
CA GLN A 655 -41.77 20.60 -18.04
C GLN A 655 -41.87 21.29 -16.66
N LEU A 656 -40.88 22.08 -16.25
CA LEU A 656 -40.94 22.85 -15.01
C LEU A 656 -42.12 23.84 -15.02
N GLN A 657 -42.45 24.42 -16.18
CA GLN A 657 -43.59 25.34 -16.32
C GLN A 657 -44.96 24.65 -16.34
N SER A 658 -45.02 23.39 -16.74
CA SER A 658 -46.29 22.66 -16.93
C SER A 658 -46.61 21.66 -15.81
N CYS A 659 -45.61 21.27 -15.01
CA CYS A 659 -45.80 20.32 -13.92
C CYS A 659 -46.49 20.94 -12.69
N SER A 660 -47.10 20.10 -11.86
CA SER A 660 -47.78 20.51 -10.63
C SER A 660 -46.83 21.00 -9.54
N ASN A 661 -45.67 20.34 -9.39
CA ASN A 661 -44.63 20.74 -8.44
C ASN A 661 -43.23 20.64 -9.09
N PRO A 662 -42.64 21.78 -9.50
CA PRO A 662 -41.31 21.84 -10.12
C PRO A 662 -40.18 21.35 -9.21
N CYS A 663 -40.29 21.59 -7.89
CA CYS A 663 -39.31 21.14 -6.91
C CYS A 663 -39.31 19.61 -6.78
N LEU A 664 -40.49 19.00 -6.76
CA LEU A 664 -40.65 17.55 -6.71
C LEU A 664 -40.09 16.88 -7.97
N LEU A 665 -40.43 17.40 -9.16
CA LEU A 665 -39.93 16.90 -10.44
C LEU A 665 -38.40 16.85 -10.45
N VAL A 666 -37.75 17.96 -10.09
CA VAL A 666 -36.29 18.05 -10.07
C VAL A 666 -35.68 17.12 -9.03
N LEU A 667 -36.29 17.01 -7.85
CA LEU A 667 -35.83 16.08 -6.82
C LEU A 667 -35.90 14.62 -7.29
N GLN A 668 -36.97 14.25 -7.99
CA GLN A 668 -37.15 12.92 -8.58
C GLN A 668 -36.14 12.64 -9.70
N CYS A 669 -35.85 13.61 -10.57
CA CYS A 669 -34.80 13.51 -11.58
C CYS A 669 -33.42 13.33 -10.94
N ILE A 670 -33.10 14.13 -9.92
CA ILE A 670 -31.82 14.06 -9.20
C ILE A 670 -31.61 12.69 -8.55
N LYS A 671 -32.65 12.12 -7.92
CA LYS A 671 -32.58 10.77 -7.31
C LYS A 671 -32.29 9.67 -8.34
N ARG A 672 -32.77 9.81 -9.58
CA ARG A 672 -32.59 8.82 -10.68
C ARG A 672 -31.31 9.04 -11.50
N CYS A 673 -30.59 10.15 -11.32
CA CYS A 673 -29.35 10.45 -12.04
C CYS A 673 -28.28 9.35 -11.82
N PRO A 674 -27.67 8.81 -12.90
CA PRO A 674 -26.55 7.87 -12.80
C PRO A 674 -25.36 8.48 -12.03
N GLY A 675 -25.18 8.03 -10.78
CA GLY A 675 -24.10 8.52 -9.91
C GLY A 675 -24.53 9.52 -8.84
N PHE A 676 -25.83 9.75 -8.62
CA PHE A 676 -26.35 10.34 -7.38
C PHE A 676 -25.69 9.70 -6.14
N ASN A 677 -25.65 8.37 -6.08
CA ASN A 677 -25.03 7.60 -4.99
C ASN A 677 -23.49 7.68 -4.94
N LYS A 678 -22.82 8.28 -5.95
CA LYS A 678 -21.35 8.40 -5.97
C LYS A 678 -20.85 9.69 -5.32
N LEU A 679 -21.75 10.60 -4.90
CA LEU A 679 -21.48 11.81 -4.08
C LEU A 679 -20.21 12.59 -4.49
N LYS A 680 -19.99 12.71 -5.82
CA LYS A 680 -18.90 13.46 -6.46
C LYS A 680 -19.50 14.54 -7.37
N LYS A 681 -18.66 15.39 -8.00
CA LYS A 681 -19.10 16.36 -9.01
C LYS A 681 -19.89 15.61 -10.09
N ASN A 682 -21.22 15.71 -10.04
CA ASN A 682 -22.11 15.13 -11.04
C ASN A 682 -22.58 16.28 -11.94
N ASN A 683 -22.16 16.23 -13.20
CA ASN A 683 -22.50 17.26 -14.18
C ASN A 683 -23.98 17.20 -14.58
N GLU A 684 -24.74 16.14 -14.28
CA GLU A 684 -26.17 16.09 -14.61
C GLU A 684 -27.02 16.71 -13.49
N VAL A 685 -26.77 16.33 -12.24
CA VAL A 685 -27.42 16.91 -11.04
C VAL A 685 -27.22 18.43 -10.98
N HIS A 686 -26.01 18.89 -11.28
CA HIS A 686 -25.73 20.33 -11.33
C HIS A 686 -26.71 21.08 -12.24
N GLU A 687 -27.10 20.45 -13.34
CA GLU A 687 -27.82 21.11 -14.43
C GLU A 687 -29.32 21.12 -14.17
N TYR A 688 -29.86 20.05 -13.58
CA TYR A 688 -31.20 20.07 -13.01
C TYR A 688 -31.34 21.17 -11.94
N LEU A 689 -30.35 21.33 -11.07
CA LEU A 689 -30.37 22.37 -10.03
C LEU A 689 -30.22 23.79 -10.60
N GLU A 690 -29.34 24.01 -11.58
CA GLU A 690 -29.23 25.31 -12.28
C GLU A 690 -30.53 25.66 -13.01
N MET A 691 -31.22 24.67 -13.58
CA MET A 691 -32.49 24.90 -14.26
C MET A 691 -33.59 25.27 -13.26
N LEU A 692 -33.69 24.54 -12.14
CA LEU A 692 -34.63 24.87 -11.07
C LEU A 692 -34.36 26.26 -10.49
N HIS A 693 -33.08 26.60 -10.28
CA HIS A 693 -32.70 27.92 -9.81
C HIS A 693 -33.05 29.02 -10.82
N SER A 694 -32.84 28.77 -12.12
CA SER A 694 -33.24 29.68 -13.19
C SER A 694 -34.76 29.84 -13.30
N PHE A 695 -35.50 28.76 -13.04
CA PHE A 695 -36.96 28.78 -12.93
C PHE A 695 -37.40 29.61 -11.71
N LYS A 696 -36.83 29.37 -10.53
CA LYS A 696 -37.07 30.17 -9.31
C LYS A 696 -36.88 31.66 -9.57
N GLN A 697 -35.80 32.05 -10.24
CA GLN A 697 -35.52 33.47 -10.52
C GLN A 697 -36.58 34.15 -11.41
N LYS A 698 -37.38 33.39 -12.14
CA LYS A 698 -38.47 33.89 -13.01
C LYS A 698 -39.85 33.77 -12.33
N THR A 699 -39.92 33.16 -11.16
CA THR A 699 -41.14 32.92 -10.40
C THR A 699 -41.13 33.83 -9.17
N ASP A 700 -42.30 34.31 -8.75
CA ASP A 700 -42.41 35.10 -7.52
C ASP A 700 -41.99 34.26 -6.30
N ASP A 701 -41.23 34.85 -5.36
CA ASP A 701 -40.68 34.12 -4.21
C ASP A 701 -41.79 33.53 -3.33
N HIS A 702 -42.93 34.19 -3.15
CA HIS A 702 -44.04 33.62 -2.37
C HIS A 702 -44.62 32.38 -3.05
N THR A 703 -44.87 32.47 -4.36
CA THR A 703 -45.37 31.33 -5.15
C THR A 703 -44.38 30.18 -5.19
N PHE A 704 -43.07 30.46 -5.27
CA PHE A 704 -42.07 29.41 -5.31
C PHE A 704 -41.98 28.63 -3.99
N GLN A 705 -42.10 29.32 -2.85
CA GLN A 705 -42.04 28.67 -1.53
C GLN A 705 -43.20 27.71 -1.29
N GLU A 706 -44.35 27.90 -1.94
CA GLU A 706 -45.47 26.95 -1.88
C GLU A 706 -45.13 25.58 -2.50
N TYR A 707 -44.13 25.50 -3.38
CA TYR A 707 -43.67 24.23 -3.96
C TYR A 707 -42.76 23.42 -3.04
N VAL A 708 -42.19 24.02 -2.00
CA VAL A 708 -41.31 23.32 -1.05
C VAL A 708 -42.13 22.92 0.17
N ASP A 709 -42.91 21.84 0.00
CA ASP A 709 -43.69 21.26 1.10
C ASP A 709 -42.82 20.53 2.13
N GLU A 710 -43.45 20.04 3.19
CA GLU A 710 -42.79 19.34 4.29
C GLU A 710 -42.05 18.07 3.83
N ASN A 711 -42.58 17.36 2.82
CA ASN A 711 -41.97 16.15 2.29
C ASN A 711 -40.70 16.46 1.50
N ILE A 712 -40.74 17.50 0.67
CA ILE A 712 -39.57 18.00 -0.07
C ILE A 712 -38.53 18.52 0.92
N LEU A 713 -38.94 19.28 1.94
CA LEU A 713 -38.01 19.76 2.96
C LEU A 713 -37.32 18.63 3.71
N ASN A 714 -38.06 17.58 4.12
CA ASN A 714 -37.50 16.39 4.75
C ASN A 714 -36.49 15.67 3.84
N ALA A 715 -36.83 15.53 2.56
CA ALA A 715 -35.90 14.95 1.59
C ALA A 715 -34.65 15.83 1.39
N LEU A 716 -34.76 17.15 1.41
CA LEU A 716 -33.60 18.06 1.31
C LEU A 716 -32.71 17.99 2.56
N ILE A 717 -33.30 17.83 3.75
CA ILE A 717 -32.58 17.62 5.02
C ILE A 717 -31.73 16.35 4.95
N GLU A 718 -32.18 15.34 4.23
CA GLU A 718 -31.42 14.11 4.02
C GLU A 718 -30.37 14.26 2.90
N ILE A 719 -30.72 14.90 1.79
CA ILE A 719 -29.89 14.91 0.59
C ILE A 719 -28.72 15.89 0.71
N ILE A 720 -28.98 17.13 1.14
CA ILE A 720 -27.98 18.22 1.13
C ILE A 720 -26.75 17.89 1.98
N PRO A 721 -26.89 17.38 3.23
CA PRO A 721 -25.73 17.06 4.07
C PRO A 721 -24.83 15.97 3.48
N ASN A 722 -25.38 15.08 2.65
CA ASN A 722 -24.64 13.96 2.05
C ASN A 722 -23.73 14.39 0.87
N TYR A 723 -23.97 15.55 0.24
CA TYR A 723 -23.13 16.05 -0.85
C TYR A 723 -21.79 16.61 -0.35
N LYS A 724 -20.69 15.92 -0.66
CA LYS A 724 -19.32 16.34 -0.24
C LYS A 724 -18.83 17.63 -0.94
N VAL A 725 -19.45 18.02 -2.05
CA VAL A 725 -19.06 19.19 -2.85
C VAL A 725 -19.81 20.44 -2.34
N TYR A 726 -19.08 21.32 -1.66
CA TYR A 726 -19.63 22.53 -1.05
C TYR A 726 -20.44 23.43 -2.03
N ASN A 727 -19.95 23.59 -3.26
CA ASN A 727 -20.66 24.40 -4.26
C ASN A 727 -22.01 23.78 -4.68
N LEU A 728 -22.14 22.45 -4.67
CA LEU A 728 -23.42 21.80 -4.95
C LEU A 728 -24.39 21.98 -3.79
N GLN A 729 -23.93 21.92 -2.54
CA GLN A 729 -24.77 22.22 -1.37
C GLN A 729 -25.31 23.65 -1.42
N ILE A 730 -24.47 24.63 -1.80
CA ILE A 730 -24.89 26.00 -2.04
C ILE A 730 -25.95 26.06 -3.13
N LEU A 731 -25.73 25.36 -4.25
CA LEU A 731 -26.66 25.37 -5.37
C LEU A 731 -28.00 24.73 -5.00
N PHE A 732 -28.02 23.63 -4.25
CA PHE A 732 -29.25 23.07 -3.66
C PHE A 732 -30.01 24.10 -2.84
N ALA A 733 -29.32 24.75 -1.88
CA ALA A 733 -29.96 25.73 -1.01
C ALA A 733 -30.52 26.95 -1.78
N LYS A 734 -29.88 27.33 -2.89
CA LYS A 734 -30.37 28.38 -3.78
C LYS A 734 -31.54 27.92 -4.66
N ALA A 735 -31.42 26.76 -5.29
CA ALA A 735 -32.41 26.21 -6.22
C ALA A 735 -33.75 25.96 -5.53
N PHE A 736 -33.72 25.42 -4.31
CA PHE A 736 -34.91 25.18 -3.49
C PHE A 736 -35.27 26.35 -2.57
N GLY A 737 -34.64 27.52 -2.73
CA GLY A 737 -34.98 28.73 -1.97
C GLY A 737 -34.82 28.64 -0.45
N LEU A 738 -34.06 27.67 0.06
CA LEU A 738 -33.86 27.45 1.50
C LEU A 738 -33.18 28.62 2.22
N VAL A 739 -32.48 29.48 1.48
CA VAL A 739 -31.79 30.65 2.07
C VAL A 739 -32.75 31.84 2.25
N ASP A 740 -33.84 31.84 1.49
CA ASP A 740 -34.83 32.91 1.45
C ASP A 740 -36.02 32.61 2.40
N THR A 741 -36.06 31.41 2.99
CA THR A 741 -37.05 31.01 4.00
C THR A 741 -36.77 31.61 5.37
N ASP A 742 -37.80 31.56 6.20
CA ASP A 742 -37.72 31.90 7.61
C ASP A 742 -36.66 31.03 8.34
N ILE A 743 -36.26 31.51 9.52
CA ILE A 743 -35.22 30.85 10.30
C ILE A 743 -35.67 29.49 10.84
N GLU A 744 -36.96 29.29 11.12
CA GLU A 744 -37.50 28.07 11.71
C GLU A 744 -37.43 26.92 10.70
N THR A 745 -37.76 27.19 9.44
CA THR A 745 -37.59 26.25 8.32
C THR A 745 -36.13 25.81 8.18
N ARG A 746 -35.18 26.75 8.24
CA ARG A 746 -33.75 26.43 8.16
C ARG A 746 -33.25 25.66 9.39
N LEU A 747 -33.78 25.96 10.57
CA LEU A 747 -33.46 25.26 11.82
C LEU A 747 -33.94 23.81 11.84
N ARG A 748 -34.79 23.37 10.91
CA ARG A 748 -35.10 21.93 10.74
C ARG A 748 -33.84 21.09 10.43
N PHE A 749 -32.76 21.70 9.93
CA PHE A 749 -31.46 21.04 9.74
C PHE A 749 -30.61 20.94 11.03
N GLU A 750 -31.03 21.60 12.11
CA GLU A 750 -30.29 21.64 13.38
C GLU A 750 -29.97 20.25 13.96
N PRO A 751 -30.89 19.25 13.96
CA PRO A 751 -30.59 17.91 14.46
C PRO A 751 -29.41 17.27 13.70
N VAL A 752 -29.36 17.42 12.37
CA VAL A 752 -28.27 16.89 11.54
C VAL A 752 -26.96 17.64 11.81
N ILE A 753 -27.02 18.96 11.99
CA ILE A 753 -25.84 19.76 12.34
C ILE A 753 -25.32 19.37 13.73
N LYS A 754 -26.20 19.19 14.71
CA LYS A 754 -25.84 18.73 16.06
C LYS A 754 -25.28 17.31 16.04
N ASP A 755 -25.82 16.44 15.21
CA ASP A 755 -25.31 15.09 15.00
C ASP A 755 -23.86 15.13 14.46
N PHE A 756 -23.60 15.92 13.42
CA PHE A 756 -22.23 16.18 12.92
C PHE A 756 -21.30 16.71 14.01
N ILE A 757 -21.75 17.64 14.86
CA ILE A 757 -20.95 18.16 15.97
C ILE A 757 -20.64 17.06 16.99
N SER A 758 -21.65 16.24 17.36
CA SER A 758 -21.50 15.15 18.32
C SER A 758 -20.52 14.07 17.82
N GLN A 759 -20.50 13.82 16.51
CA GLN A 759 -19.61 12.91 15.82
C GLN A 759 -18.24 13.52 15.51
N GLN A 760 -17.97 14.75 15.96
CA GLN A 760 -16.72 15.49 15.74
C GLN A 760 -16.44 15.84 14.28
N GLN A 761 -17.48 15.93 13.46
CA GLN A 761 -17.43 16.34 12.05
C GLN A 761 -17.62 17.85 11.88
N TYR A 762 -16.81 18.63 12.59
CA TYR A 762 -16.95 20.08 12.65
C TYR A 762 -16.87 20.77 11.28
N LYS A 763 -16.15 20.19 10.32
CA LYS A 763 -15.98 20.75 8.96
C LYS A 763 -17.29 20.71 8.18
N GLU A 764 -18.00 19.60 8.23
CA GLU A 764 -19.28 19.43 7.54
C GLU A 764 -20.39 20.21 8.23
N ALA A 765 -20.39 20.24 9.57
CA ALA A 765 -21.26 21.13 10.35
C ALA A 765 -21.07 22.61 9.94
N CYS A 766 -19.82 23.10 9.91
CA CYS A 766 -19.53 24.49 9.52
C CYS A 766 -19.98 24.81 8.08
N LYS A 767 -19.75 23.89 7.13
CA LYS A 767 -20.21 24.06 5.75
C LYS A 767 -21.73 24.18 5.68
N LEU A 768 -22.47 23.27 6.33
CA LEU A 768 -23.93 23.26 6.28
C LEU A 768 -24.53 24.50 6.96
N ILE A 769 -23.96 24.91 8.11
CA ILE A 769 -24.33 26.18 8.77
C ILE A 769 -24.09 27.37 7.83
N SER A 770 -22.98 27.38 7.09
CA SER A 770 -22.67 28.45 6.14
C SER A 770 -23.64 28.47 4.96
N VAL A 771 -23.95 27.28 4.40
CA VAL A 771 -24.92 27.10 3.30
C VAL A 771 -26.30 27.61 3.69
N LEU A 772 -26.77 27.28 4.89
CA LEU A 772 -28.09 27.65 5.40
C LEU A 772 -28.10 29.01 6.13
N LYS A 773 -26.97 29.72 6.19
CA LYS A 773 -26.81 30.98 6.96
C LYS A 773 -27.30 30.89 8.41
N LEU A 774 -26.96 29.82 9.12
CA LEU A 774 -27.37 29.57 10.52
C LEU A 774 -26.32 29.98 11.58
N HIS A 775 -25.31 30.78 11.20
CA HIS A 775 -24.15 31.09 12.05
C HIS A 775 -24.52 31.51 13.48
N GLU A 776 -25.52 32.40 13.63
CA GLU A 776 -25.89 32.97 14.94
C GLU A 776 -26.44 31.97 15.96
N HIS A 777 -26.87 30.77 15.53
CA HIS A 777 -27.47 29.74 16.38
C HIS A 777 -26.44 28.75 16.95
N PHE A 778 -25.19 28.81 16.49
CA PHE A 778 -24.15 27.89 16.93
C PHE A 778 -22.98 28.67 17.55
N GLU A 779 -22.48 28.20 18.68
CA GLU A 779 -21.35 28.84 19.36
C GLU A 779 -20.05 28.63 18.58
N SER A 780 -19.38 29.73 18.22
CA SER A 780 -18.07 29.74 17.55
C SER A 780 -17.04 28.84 18.23
N TYR A 781 -17.00 28.87 19.56
CA TYR A 781 -16.01 28.19 20.37
C TYR A 781 -16.06 26.67 20.20
N LYS A 782 -17.28 26.09 20.14
CA LYS A 782 -17.50 24.64 19.99
C LYS A 782 -17.20 24.12 18.58
N LEU A 783 -17.16 25.00 17.59
CA LEU A 783 -16.98 24.65 16.17
C LEU A 783 -15.57 24.96 15.66
N LEU A 784 -15.12 26.19 15.85
CA LEU A 784 -13.90 26.73 15.24
C LEU A 784 -12.63 26.30 15.97
N VAL A 785 -12.69 26.14 17.29
CA VAL A 785 -11.54 25.73 18.10
C VAL A 785 -11.11 24.30 17.78
N PRO A 786 -12.01 23.28 17.72
CA PRO A 786 -11.65 21.95 17.28
C PRO A 786 -11.09 21.94 15.85
N LEU A 787 -11.74 22.63 14.91
CA LEU A 787 -11.29 22.71 13.53
C LEU A 787 -9.87 23.23 13.39
N TYR A 788 -9.56 24.30 14.11
CA TYR A 788 -8.25 24.93 14.05
C TYR A 788 -7.20 24.13 14.82
N LEU A 789 -7.46 23.77 16.08
CA LEU A 789 -6.45 23.18 16.96
C LEU A 789 -6.23 21.68 16.74
N LYS A 790 -7.29 20.92 16.47
CA LYS A 790 -7.23 19.46 16.32
C LYS A 790 -6.97 19.05 14.87
N TYR A 791 -7.69 19.65 13.92
CA TYR A 791 -7.64 19.26 12.51
C TYR A 791 -6.74 20.16 11.64
N ASN A 792 -6.30 21.32 12.14
CA ASN A 792 -5.50 22.30 11.40
C ASN A 792 -6.16 22.74 10.07
N GLU A 793 -7.49 22.83 10.06
CA GLU A 793 -8.33 23.12 8.89
C GLU A 793 -8.63 24.63 8.79
N LEU A 794 -7.59 25.45 8.67
CA LEU A 794 -7.71 26.92 8.67
C LEU A 794 -8.63 27.46 7.57
N ILE A 795 -8.63 26.83 6.39
CA ILE A 795 -9.49 27.23 5.26
C ILE A 795 -10.97 27.07 5.62
N ALA A 796 -11.34 25.99 6.30
CA ALA A 796 -12.72 25.75 6.71
C ALA A 796 -13.18 26.78 7.76
N VAL A 797 -12.28 27.14 8.68
CA VAL A 797 -12.52 28.20 9.66
C VAL A 797 -12.74 29.55 8.98
N GLU A 798 -11.87 29.92 8.03
CA GLU A 798 -12.01 31.18 7.28
C GLU A 798 -13.32 31.24 6.49
N ASN A 799 -13.68 30.17 5.79
CA ASN A 799 -14.93 30.11 5.03
C ASN A 799 -16.17 30.32 5.92
N PHE A 800 -16.15 29.79 7.15
CA PHE A 800 -17.25 29.96 8.09
C PHE A 800 -17.33 31.40 8.63
N ILE A 801 -16.20 31.96 9.10
CA ILE A 801 -16.21 33.31 9.68
C ILE A 801 -16.37 34.41 8.62
N ASP A 802 -16.04 34.15 7.35
CA ASP A 802 -16.31 35.09 6.24
C ASP A 802 -17.80 35.46 6.17
N GLY A 803 -18.70 34.55 6.55
CA GLY A 803 -20.15 34.76 6.57
C GLY A 803 -20.74 35.37 7.85
N SER A 804 -19.96 35.59 8.92
CA SER A 804 -20.47 36.12 10.19
C SER A 804 -19.49 37.10 10.89
N PRO A 805 -19.79 38.41 10.90
CA PRO A 805 -18.99 39.42 11.61
C PRO A 805 -18.83 39.15 13.11
N LYS A 806 -19.82 38.53 13.76
CA LYS A 806 -19.74 38.14 15.17
C LYS A 806 -18.66 37.09 15.38
N HIS A 807 -18.66 36.03 14.56
CA HIS A 807 -17.72 34.93 14.67
C HIS A 807 -16.29 35.35 14.29
N GLN A 808 -16.12 36.35 13.42
CA GLN A 808 -14.81 36.97 13.15
C GLN A 808 -14.21 37.53 14.44
N LYS A 809 -14.99 38.29 15.23
CA LYS A 809 -14.54 38.86 16.50
C LYS A 809 -14.30 37.78 17.55
N GLU A 810 -15.21 36.82 17.68
CA GLU A 810 -15.07 35.73 18.66
C GLU A 810 -13.82 34.86 18.40
N PHE A 811 -13.55 34.51 17.14
CA PHE A 811 -12.35 33.73 16.81
C PHE A 811 -11.06 34.54 17.01
N LEU A 812 -11.08 35.85 16.77
CA LEU A 812 -9.96 36.74 17.10
C LEU A 812 -9.68 36.77 18.60
N THR A 813 -10.72 36.84 19.44
CA THR A 813 -10.59 36.76 20.91
C THR A 813 -9.95 35.45 21.35
N VAL A 814 -10.33 34.32 20.74
CA VAL A 814 -9.70 33.02 21.00
C VAL A 814 -8.20 33.04 20.68
N LEU A 815 -7.82 33.56 19.52
CA LEU A 815 -6.41 33.67 19.12
C LEU A 815 -5.62 34.61 20.04
N ASP A 816 -6.24 35.72 20.48
CA ASP A 816 -5.64 36.65 21.43
C ASP A 816 -5.39 36.00 22.79
N ASN A 817 -6.37 35.22 23.28
CA ASN A 817 -6.25 34.44 24.51
C ASN A 817 -5.14 33.40 24.43
N PHE A 818 -4.95 32.72 23.29
CA PHE A 818 -3.81 31.79 23.11
C PHE A 818 -2.44 32.49 23.17
N VAL A 819 -2.40 33.80 22.88
CA VAL A 819 -1.17 34.60 22.95
C VAL A 819 -0.94 35.17 24.36
N GLY A 820 -2.02 35.52 25.07
CA GLY A 820 -1.99 36.17 26.39
C GLY A 820 -2.01 35.23 27.59
N ASN A 821 -2.76 34.13 27.52
CA ASN A 821 -2.98 33.19 28.60
C ASN A 821 -2.85 31.74 28.11
N ILE A 822 -1.66 31.17 28.33
CA ILE A 822 -1.33 29.79 27.91
C ILE A 822 -2.26 28.76 28.58
N GLY A 823 -2.73 29.03 29.80
CA GLY A 823 -3.64 28.12 30.52
C GLY A 823 -4.96 27.90 29.78
N HIS A 824 -5.47 28.92 29.07
CA HIS A 824 -6.70 28.78 28.28
C HIS A 824 -6.53 27.82 27.10
N TYR A 825 -5.36 27.85 26.46
CA TYR A 825 -5.01 26.87 25.42
C TYR A 825 -4.86 25.46 25.99
N GLU A 826 -4.24 25.32 27.16
CA GLU A 826 -4.02 24.02 27.81
C GLU A 826 -5.34 23.35 28.20
N ILE A 827 -6.29 24.11 28.75
CA ILE A 827 -7.66 23.64 29.02
C ILE A 827 -8.31 23.11 27.75
N LEU A 828 -8.23 23.86 26.65
CA LEU A 828 -8.81 23.49 25.37
C LEU A 828 -8.16 22.28 24.71
N VAL A 829 -6.83 22.13 24.86
CA VAL A 829 -6.09 20.94 24.42
C VAL A 829 -6.54 19.71 25.18
N GLN A 830 -6.79 19.84 26.49
CA GLN A 830 -7.30 18.76 27.33
C GLN A 830 -8.75 18.41 26.96
N GLU A 831 -9.63 19.40 26.85
CA GLU A 831 -11.05 19.26 26.51
C GLU A 831 -11.24 18.52 25.19
N TYR A 832 -10.50 18.92 24.15
CA TYR A 832 -10.57 18.30 22.82
C TYR A 832 -9.61 17.12 22.61
N LYS A 833 -8.95 16.64 23.67
CA LYS A 833 -8.03 15.49 23.67
C LYS A 833 -6.96 15.57 22.57
N ILE A 834 -6.39 16.75 22.37
CA ILE A 834 -5.37 16.97 21.34
C ILE A 834 -4.04 16.40 21.83
N GLU A 835 -3.41 15.51 21.06
CA GLU A 835 -2.12 14.91 21.45
C GLU A 835 -1.06 16.01 21.67
N ASN A 836 -0.61 16.13 22.92
CA ASN A 836 0.26 17.17 23.45
C ASN A 836 1.40 17.59 22.50
N LYS A 837 1.26 18.77 21.89
CA LYS A 837 2.37 19.53 21.32
C LYS A 837 2.63 20.73 22.22
N ILE A 838 3.67 20.66 23.05
CA ILE A 838 4.21 21.79 23.84
C ILE A 838 4.17 23.07 22.99
N ILE A 839 3.64 24.17 23.54
CA ILE A 839 3.70 25.48 22.88
C ILE A 839 5.14 25.97 22.95
N SER A 840 5.86 25.86 21.83
CA SER A 840 7.10 26.59 21.61
C SER A 840 6.81 28.06 21.30
N GLU A 841 7.77 28.97 21.51
CA GLU A 841 7.67 30.39 21.11
C GLU A 841 7.24 30.57 19.64
N THR A 842 7.59 29.61 18.79
CA THR A 842 7.19 29.53 17.38
C THR A 842 5.67 29.38 17.17
N LYS A 843 4.93 28.69 18.06
CA LYS A 843 3.47 28.57 17.98
C LYS A 843 2.76 29.87 18.40
N THR A 844 3.22 30.52 19.47
CA THR A 844 2.68 31.85 19.85
C THR A 844 2.90 32.90 18.76
N LYS A 845 4.02 32.84 18.05
CA LYS A 845 4.27 33.70 16.88
C LYS A 845 3.29 33.38 15.74
N SER A 846 2.95 32.11 15.54
CA SER A 846 1.97 31.67 14.54
C SER A 846 0.55 32.20 14.83
N PHE A 847 0.05 32.08 16.06
CA PHE A 847 -1.27 32.61 16.44
C PHE A 847 -1.36 34.13 16.26
N ARG A 848 -0.32 34.86 16.69
CA ARG A 848 -0.22 36.30 16.49
C ARG A 848 -0.26 36.69 15.01
N ASN A 849 0.53 36.02 14.17
CA ASN A 849 0.58 36.31 12.75
C ASN A 849 -0.78 36.03 12.07
N LEU A 850 -1.47 34.97 12.49
CA LEU A 850 -2.81 34.66 11.99
C LEU A 850 -3.82 35.75 12.39
N ALA A 851 -3.86 36.13 13.67
CA ALA A 851 -4.75 37.18 14.14
C ALA A 851 -4.51 38.52 13.43
N MET A 852 -3.25 38.92 13.24
CA MET A 852 -2.91 40.13 12.47
C MET A 852 -3.37 40.06 11.01
N ARG A 853 -3.29 38.88 10.38
CA ARG A 853 -3.80 38.67 9.01
C ARG A 853 -5.32 38.81 8.96
N LEU A 854 -6.04 38.25 9.94
CA LEU A 854 -7.51 38.33 10.00
C LEU A 854 -8.01 39.75 10.34
N LEU A 855 -7.36 40.45 11.28
CA LEU A 855 -7.64 41.87 11.57
C LEU A 855 -7.54 42.73 10.29
N LYS A 856 -6.49 42.50 9.49
CA LYS A 856 -6.31 43.16 8.20
C LYS A 856 -7.36 42.74 7.17
N LYS A 857 -7.68 41.44 7.08
CA LYS A 857 -8.67 40.90 6.12
C LYS A 857 -10.06 41.51 6.33
N TYR A 858 -10.49 41.65 7.59
CA TYR A 858 -11.84 42.13 7.93
C TYR A 858 -11.88 43.61 8.33
N ASN A 859 -10.77 44.34 8.19
CA ASN A 859 -10.65 45.74 8.56
C ASN A 859 -11.09 46.02 10.02
N LEU A 860 -10.67 45.16 10.95
CA LEU A 860 -10.99 45.25 12.38
C LEU A 860 -9.83 45.88 13.16
N ASP A 861 -10.17 46.73 14.14
CA ASP A 861 -9.18 47.41 14.97
C ASP A 861 -8.46 46.44 15.92
N ILE A 862 -7.15 46.65 16.13
CA ILE A 862 -6.32 45.81 17.01
C ILE A 862 -6.77 45.83 18.47
N SER A 863 -7.60 46.80 18.88
CA SER A 863 -8.25 46.83 20.20
C SER A 863 -9.09 45.58 20.51
N HIS A 864 -9.53 44.83 19.50
CA HIS A 864 -10.19 43.52 19.68
C HIS A 864 -9.23 42.42 20.15
N CYS A 865 -7.90 42.63 20.06
CA CYS A 865 -6.86 41.69 20.45
C CYS A 865 -5.85 42.35 21.43
N PRO A 866 -6.25 42.64 22.68
CA PRO A 866 -5.44 43.38 23.65
C PRO A 866 -4.11 42.70 24.01
N HIS A 867 -4.05 41.36 24.10
CA HIS A 867 -2.81 40.65 24.43
C HIS A 867 -1.78 40.73 23.29
N ILE A 868 -2.23 40.61 22.05
CA ILE A 868 -1.42 40.79 20.85
C ILE A 868 -0.96 42.24 20.74
N GLN A 869 -1.84 43.21 20.96
CA GLN A 869 -1.50 44.64 20.95
C GLN A 869 -0.36 44.95 21.94
N THR A 870 -0.44 44.39 23.15
CA THR A 870 0.58 44.56 24.19
C THR A 870 1.93 43.93 23.79
N LYS A 871 1.92 42.73 23.20
CA LYS A 871 3.14 42.05 22.73
C LYS A 871 3.78 42.78 21.53
N VAL A 872 2.99 43.34 20.62
CA VAL A 872 3.50 44.14 19.49
C VAL A 872 4.16 45.43 19.98
N ARG A 873 3.54 46.15 20.94
CA ARG A 873 4.16 47.33 21.57
C ARG A 873 5.50 47.02 22.25
N ARG A 874 5.60 45.89 22.98
CA ARG A 874 6.86 45.44 23.60
C ARG A 874 7.95 45.07 22.59
N SER A 875 7.58 44.55 21.42
CA SER A 875 8.55 44.17 20.37
C SER A 875 8.95 45.34 19.45
N ALA A 876 8.18 46.42 19.40
CA ALA A 876 8.56 47.67 18.76
C ALA A 876 9.39 48.59 19.69
N GLY A 877 9.43 48.31 21.00
CA GLY A 877 10.04 49.14 22.04
C GLY A 877 11.55 48.96 22.28
N THR A 878 12.34 48.50 21.31
CA THR A 878 13.82 48.56 21.38
C THR A 878 14.36 49.74 20.57
N LYS A 879 13.88 50.95 20.88
CA LYS A 879 14.58 52.21 20.58
C LYS A 879 14.14 53.27 21.58
N HIS A 880 14.80 53.31 22.72
CA HIS A 880 15.11 54.60 23.35
C HIS A 880 16.52 54.54 23.94
N PRO A 881 17.33 55.60 23.74
CA PRO A 881 18.69 55.65 24.24
C PRO A 881 18.67 55.71 25.77
N THR A 882 19.60 54.97 26.37
CA THR A 882 19.95 55.05 27.80
C THR A 882 20.27 56.49 28.21
N PRO A 883 19.91 56.91 29.44
CA PRO A 883 20.73 57.85 30.18
C PRO A 883 22.11 57.25 30.46
#